data_AF-A0A3M1IJV1-F1
#
_entry.id   AF-A0A3M1IJV1-F1
#
_cell.length_a   1.000
_cell.length_b   1.000
_cell.length_c   1.000
_cell.angle_alpha   90.00
_cell.angle_beta   90.00
_cell.angle_gamma   90.00
#
_symmetry.space_group_name_H-M   'P 1'
#
loop_
_entity.id
_entity.type
_entity.pdbx_description
1 polymer ?
#
loop_
_entity_poly.entity_id
_entity_poly.type
_entity_poly.pdbx_seq_one_letter_code
_entity_poly.pdbx_strand_id
1 'polypeptide(L)'
;MEYQPRAIEVKWRKHWEANGTYRVSNHSSKPKYYVLDMFPYPSGAGLHVGHPLGYIASDIFARYKRLRGFNVLHPMGYDSFGLPAEQYAIQTGIHPAIATAENIKRYREQLENLGFSFDWSREIRTSDPSYYRWTQWIFQQLFQHYYDQTAGKALPIEDLVATLNKEGNSQVRAACDDDTPTISAADWKAMSPKEQQLFLLKYRLTFPEESYVNWCPELGTVLSNDEVKDGLSERGGHPVERKLMAQWSMRITAYADRLLEGLDTIDWPPSLKEQQRNWIGRSQGASVKFSLANQPDTYIEVFTTRVDTIYGVTFMVLAPEHELVEQITTAEQRAEVDEYRQWAASRSEVERMAEVKKVTGAFTGAYCLHPLTQEQVPIYIADYVLAGYGTGAVMAVPSGDQRDWNFATHFGLPIIPILDSQQNINEQADPTKEGTYINSGMINGLTYEEATAKLIAFLEEKGLGKGKIQYRLRNAVFSRQRYWGEPVPVYWKDGVPHLVPEDQLPLVLPNIDKYLPTPTGEPPLGRAKDWKFEGKYEYELSTMPGWAGSSWYFYRYMDPHNEEAFAGREALDYWQDVDLYLGGSEHAVGHLLYSRFWNHFLYDLGLVPKKEYAKKLINQGMIQGIIEFLYLIKPKEGETNRTFVSADRIGEFPHAEFAKIPVHVDFVSDYGKEDSYLDEQGIARFKAWRPEYAQAEFLTNAEGKLVTKSEIGKMSKRYFNVVNPDDVVERYGADCFRMYEMFLGPIEADKPWNTASINGVSRFLNAFWRLFFDRDRLLVTDDAPTKEEMKVLHTAIKKVTE
;
A
#
# COMPACT_ATOMS: atom_id res chain seq x y z
N MET A 1 39.52 25.56 -24.40
CA MET A 1 38.67 24.41 -24.12
C MET A 1 37.63 24.85 -23.12
N GLU A 2 36.47 25.24 -23.65
CA GLU A 2 35.30 25.50 -22.83
C GLU A 2 34.70 24.18 -22.35
N TYR A 3 33.97 24.21 -21.23
CA TYR A 3 33.24 23.04 -20.75
C TYR A 3 32.08 22.75 -21.70
N GLN A 4 32.12 21.58 -22.37
CA GLN A 4 31.10 21.15 -23.33
C GLN A 4 30.41 19.87 -22.84
N PRO A 5 29.42 19.97 -21.93
CA PRO A 5 28.80 18.80 -21.29
C PRO A 5 28.26 17.80 -22.30
N ARG A 6 27.53 18.28 -23.33
CA ARG A 6 26.93 17.41 -24.36
C ARG A 6 27.95 16.50 -25.06
N ALA A 7 29.14 17.01 -25.37
CA ALA A 7 30.18 16.21 -26.03
C ALA A 7 30.87 15.24 -25.06
N ILE A 8 31.14 15.70 -23.83
CA ILE A 8 31.84 14.94 -22.78
C ILE A 8 30.97 13.79 -22.27
N GLU A 9 29.70 14.06 -21.96
CA GLU A 9 28.76 13.09 -21.41
C GLU A 9 28.49 11.96 -22.42
N VAL A 10 28.26 12.29 -23.70
CA VAL A 10 28.10 11.28 -24.78
C VAL A 10 29.35 10.41 -24.91
N LYS A 11 30.55 11.01 -24.87
CA LYS A 11 31.81 10.27 -24.95
C LYS A 11 31.92 9.25 -23.81
N TRP A 12 31.70 9.67 -22.57
CA TRP A 12 31.86 8.80 -21.40
C TRP A 12 30.79 7.72 -21.31
N ARG A 13 29.54 8.03 -21.66
CA ARG A 13 28.48 7.00 -21.75
C ARG A 13 28.84 5.90 -22.72
N LYS A 14 29.24 6.25 -23.95
CA LYS A 14 29.70 5.27 -24.95
C LYS A 14 30.89 4.46 -24.46
N HIS A 15 31.82 5.09 -23.73
CA HIS A 15 32.94 4.40 -23.13
C HIS A 15 32.48 3.39 -22.06
N TRP A 16 31.60 3.77 -21.15
CA TRP A 16 31.12 2.88 -20.08
C TRP A 16 30.34 1.69 -20.63
N GLU A 17 29.50 1.93 -21.64
CA GLU A 17 28.74 0.90 -22.33
C GLU A 17 29.67 -0.08 -23.06
N ALA A 18 30.58 0.42 -23.91
CA ALA A 18 31.49 -0.42 -24.69
C ALA A 18 32.42 -1.27 -23.81
N ASN A 19 32.77 -0.78 -22.62
CA ASN A 19 33.62 -1.51 -21.66
C ASN A 19 32.81 -2.32 -20.63
N GLY A 20 31.47 -2.27 -20.66
CA GLY A 20 30.63 -2.90 -19.63
C GLY A 20 31.01 -2.47 -18.21
N THR A 21 31.39 -1.19 -18.02
CA THR A 21 32.05 -0.69 -16.78
C THR A 21 31.28 -1.01 -15.50
N TYR A 22 29.95 -1.07 -15.58
CA TYR A 22 29.08 -1.30 -14.44
C TYR A 22 28.60 -2.74 -14.28
N ARG A 23 28.89 -3.63 -15.24
CA ARG A 23 28.56 -5.05 -15.17
C ARG A 23 29.26 -5.71 -13.97
N VAL A 24 28.54 -6.52 -13.20
CA VAL A 24 29.09 -7.21 -12.02
C VAL A 24 28.91 -8.72 -12.02
N SER A 25 29.89 -9.40 -11.43
CA SER A 25 29.92 -10.85 -11.25
C SER A 25 29.34 -11.26 -9.90
N ASN A 26 28.69 -12.42 -9.85
CA ASN A 26 28.30 -13.11 -8.61
C ASN A 26 29.50 -13.78 -7.91
N HIS A 27 30.65 -13.89 -8.59
CA HIS A 27 31.89 -14.42 -8.03
C HIS A 27 32.95 -13.32 -8.07
N SER A 28 33.23 -12.74 -6.91
CA SER A 28 34.26 -11.73 -6.74
C SER A 28 34.86 -11.82 -5.35
N SER A 29 36.18 -11.66 -5.24
CA SER A 29 36.89 -11.59 -3.96
C SER A 29 36.71 -10.24 -3.25
N LYS A 30 36.13 -9.25 -3.92
CA LYS A 30 35.80 -7.95 -3.32
C LYS A 30 34.57 -8.10 -2.40
N PRO A 31 34.48 -7.31 -1.32
CA PRO A 31 33.27 -7.27 -0.50
C PRO A 31 32.07 -6.80 -1.33
N LYS A 32 30.93 -7.48 -1.20
CA LYS A 32 29.69 -7.11 -1.89
C LYS A 32 29.09 -5.82 -1.33
N TYR A 33 28.42 -5.06 -2.18
CA TYR A 33 27.51 -4.00 -1.76
C TYR A 33 26.35 -3.91 -2.75
N TYR A 34 25.12 -4.12 -2.28
CA TYR A 34 23.92 -4.06 -3.12
C TYR A 34 23.17 -2.76 -2.86
N VAL A 35 23.22 -1.86 -3.84
CA VAL A 35 22.44 -0.62 -3.89
C VAL A 35 21.22 -0.85 -4.79
N LEU A 36 20.03 -0.56 -4.29
CA LEU A 36 18.79 -0.75 -5.02
C LEU A 36 17.94 0.51 -4.99
N ASP A 37 17.27 0.75 -6.09
CA ASP A 37 16.24 1.77 -6.24
C ASP A 37 14.88 1.08 -6.41
N MET A 38 13.81 1.68 -5.90
CA MET A 38 12.46 1.32 -6.32
C MET A 38 12.34 1.56 -7.84
N PHE A 39 12.24 0.45 -8.57
CA PHE A 39 12.14 0.49 -10.03
C PHE A 39 10.86 1.21 -10.51
N PRO A 40 10.90 1.92 -11.64
CA PRO A 40 9.77 2.73 -12.07
C PRO A 40 8.63 1.91 -12.69
N TYR A 41 7.41 2.43 -12.55
CA TYR A 41 6.28 2.05 -13.39
C TYR A 41 6.39 2.76 -14.76
N PRO A 42 6.46 2.05 -15.89
CA PRO A 42 6.55 2.63 -17.23
C PRO A 42 5.17 3.16 -17.69
N SER A 43 4.67 4.18 -16.99
CA SER A 43 3.32 4.72 -17.14
C SER A 43 3.34 6.13 -17.78
N GLY A 44 3.27 6.18 -19.12
CA GLY A 44 3.15 7.41 -19.91
C GLY A 44 4.47 7.94 -20.49
N ALA A 45 4.51 9.23 -20.85
CA ALA A 45 5.53 9.86 -21.72
C ALA A 45 7.00 9.92 -21.22
N GLY A 46 7.35 9.20 -20.15
CA GLY A 46 8.68 9.22 -19.54
C GLY A 46 8.71 9.72 -18.10
N LEU A 47 9.94 9.86 -17.60
CA LEU A 47 10.32 10.46 -16.33
C LEU A 47 9.99 11.96 -16.28
N HIS A 48 9.80 12.45 -15.06
CA HIS A 48 9.89 13.86 -14.70
C HIS A 48 11.06 14.06 -13.73
N VAL A 49 11.53 15.29 -13.52
CA VAL A 49 12.70 15.61 -12.66
C VAL A 49 12.61 15.04 -11.23
N GLY A 50 11.41 14.90 -10.66
CA GLY A 50 11.25 14.22 -9.37
C GLY A 50 11.67 12.74 -9.32
N HIS A 51 11.68 12.00 -10.44
CA HIS A 51 12.06 10.57 -10.43
C HIS A 51 13.58 10.37 -10.23
N PRO A 52 14.46 11.08 -10.99
CA PRO A 52 15.90 11.01 -10.80
C PRO A 52 16.42 11.26 -9.39
N LEU A 53 15.73 12.02 -8.52
CA LEU A 53 16.26 12.41 -7.20
C LEU A 53 16.81 11.23 -6.39
N GLY A 54 16.02 10.16 -6.27
CA GLY A 54 16.46 8.92 -5.62
C GLY A 54 17.58 8.22 -6.40
N TYR A 55 17.41 8.08 -7.72
CA TYR A 55 18.36 7.40 -8.61
C TYR A 55 19.74 8.08 -8.67
N ILE A 56 19.79 9.40 -8.48
CA ILE A 56 21.03 10.18 -8.38
C ILE A 56 21.74 9.88 -7.06
N ALA A 57 21.00 9.86 -5.95
CA ALA A 57 21.57 9.56 -4.64
C ALA A 57 22.13 8.13 -4.57
N SER A 58 21.40 7.14 -5.07
CA SER A 58 21.87 5.75 -5.15
C SER A 58 23.08 5.61 -6.08
N ASP A 59 23.09 6.25 -7.25
CA ASP A 59 24.22 6.22 -8.17
C ASP A 59 25.49 6.84 -7.54
N ILE A 60 25.37 7.99 -6.88
CA ILE A 60 26.49 8.62 -6.15
C ILE A 60 27.06 7.63 -5.14
N PHE A 61 26.19 6.97 -4.39
CA PHE A 61 26.61 6.02 -3.36
C PHE A 61 27.18 4.73 -3.95
N ALA A 62 26.61 4.21 -5.05
CA ALA A 62 27.11 3.06 -5.77
C ALA A 62 28.51 3.31 -6.34
N ARG A 63 28.74 4.48 -6.95
CA ARG A 63 30.06 4.92 -7.43
C ARG A 63 31.04 5.08 -6.29
N TYR A 64 30.64 5.71 -5.18
CA TYR A 64 31.46 5.84 -3.98
C TYR A 64 31.91 4.47 -3.45
N LYS A 65 30.98 3.51 -3.30
CA LYS A 65 31.33 2.14 -2.86
C LYS A 65 32.24 1.41 -3.84
N ARG A 66 32.01 1.58 -5.14
CA ARG A 66 32.88 0.99 -6.18
C ARG A 66 34.31 1.54 -6.10
N LEU A 67 34.46 2.86 -5.92
CA LEU A 67 35.76 3.52 -5.71
C LEU A 67 36.44 3.11 -4.39
N ARG A 68 35.66 2.70 -3.39
CA ARG A 68 36.15 2.13 -2.12
C ARG A 68 36.53 0.64 -2.21
N GLY A 69 36.47 0.04 -3.41
CA GLY A 69 36.93 -1.33 -3.65
C GLY A 69 35.86 -2.41 -3.48
N PHE A 70 34.57 -2.06 -3.40
CA PHE A 70 33.47 -3.03 -3.32
C PHE A 70 33.08 -3.58 -4.70
N ASN A 71 32.52 -4.80 -4.73
CA ASN A 71 31.73 -5.29 -5.85
C ASN A 71 30.29 -4.78 -5.70
N VAL A 72 29.89 -3.83 -6.55
CA VAL A 72 28.63 -3.09 -6.36
C VAL A 72 27.57 -3.54 -7.35
N LEU A 73 26.55 -4.25 -6.87
CA LEU A 73 25.32 -4.49 -7.63
C LEU A 73 24.44 -3.25 -7.53
N HIS A 74 24.21 -2.61 -8.67
CA HIS A 74 23.28 -1.48 -8.81
C HIS A 74 22.43 -1.74 -10.06
N PRO A 75 21.31 -2.47 -9.93
CA PRO A 75 20.50 -2.89 -11.05
C PRO A 75 19.34 -1.92 -11.29
N MET A 76 18.66 -2.09 -12.43
CA MET A 76 17.42 -1.38 -12.75
C MET A 76 16.54 -2.26 -13.63
N GLY A 77 15.25 -1.98 -13.65
CA GLY A 77 14.23 -2.75 -14.35
C GLY A 77 12.90 -1.99 -14.35
N TYR A 78 11.80 -2.69 -14.61
CA TYR A 78 10.50 -2.04 -14.79
C TYR A 78 9.37 -2.84 -14.17
N ASP A 79 8.58 -2.17 -13.32
CA ASP A 79 7.31 -2.71 -12.86
C ASP A 79 6.24 -2.47 -13.92
N SER A 80 6.13 -3.42 -14.84
CA SER A 80 5.53 -3.23 -16.16
C SER A 80 4.10 -3.78 -16.29
N PHE A 81 3.57 -4.40 -15.23
CA PHE A 81 2.13 -4.62 -15.09
C PHE A 81 1.43 -3.41 -14.45
N GLY A 82 0.09 -3.38 -14.53
CA GLY A 82 -0.72 -2.43 -13.77
C GLY A 82 -1.62 -1.51 -14.60
N LEU A 83 -2.41 -0.74 -13.84
CA LEU A 83 -3.57 0.03 -14.34
C LEU A 83 -3.30 1.03 -15.48
N PRO A 84 -2.21 1.81 -15.49
CA PRO A 84 -2.06 2.88 -16.48
C PRO A 84 -1.95 2.35 -17.92
N ALA A 85 -1.20 1.25 -18.12
CA ALA A 85 -1.06 0.62 -19.43
C ALA A 85 -2.40 0.01 -19.89
N GLU A 86 -3.16 -0.56 -18.97
CA GLU A 86 -4.49 -1.11 -19.24
C GLU A 86 -5.51 -0.03 -19.59
N GLN A 87 -5.54 1.09 -18.86
CA GLN A 87 -6.43 2.22 -19.17
C GLN A 87 -6.14 2.79 -20.56
N TYR A 88 -4.86 2.92 -20.93
CA TYR A 88 -4.47 3.32 -22.27
C TYR A 88 -4.96 2.31 -23.32
N ALA A 89 -4.84 1.01 -23.04
CA ALA A 89 -5.35 -0.04 -23.91
C ALA A 89 -6.88 -0.01 -24.06
N ILE A 90 -7.62 0.28 -22.99
CA ILE A 90 -9.09 0.44 -23.02
C ILE A 90 -9.48 1.63 -23.91
N GLN A 91 -8.75 2.75 -23.82
CA GLN A 91 -9.05 3.97 -24.58
C GLN A 91 -8.68 3.86 -26.06
N THR A 92 -7.58 3.19 -26.39
CA THR A 92 -7.00 3.19 -27.74
C THR A 92 -7.21 1.88 -28.50
N GLY A 93 -7.54 0.79 -27.80
CA GLY A 93 -7.58 -0.57 -28.35
C GLY A 93 -6.19 -1.20 -28.56
N ILE A 94 -5.09 -0.48 -28.30
CA ILE A 94 -3.73 -0.99 -28.44
C ILE A 94 -3.44 -2.00 -27.33
N HIS A 95 -2.83 -3.13 -27.66
CA HIS A 95 -2.47 -4.13 -26.65
C HIS A 95 -1.49 -3.56 -25.61
N PRO A 96 -1.73 -3.75 -24.30
CA PRO A 96 -0.92 -3.12 -23.25
C PRO A 96 0.59 -3.40 -23.38
N ALA A 97 0.97 -4.62 -23.81
CA ALA A 97 2.38 -4.99 -24.04
C ALA A 97 3.12 -4.04 -25.01
N ILE A 98 2.43 -3.53 -26.03
CA ILE A 98 3.02 -2.65 -27.05
C ILE A 98 3.32 -1.28 -26.44
N ALA A 99 2.32 -0.67 -25.80
CA ALA A 99 2.48 0.63 -25.13
C ALA A 99 3.52 0.56 -23.99
N THR A 100 3.52 -0.53 -23.24
CA THR A 100 4.51 -0.78 -22.17
C THR A 100 5.93 -0.88 -22.74
N ALA A 101 6.14 -1.56 -23.87
CA ALA A 101 7.45 -1.66 -24.50
C ALA A 101 7.97 -0.30 -24.99
N GLU A 102 7.10 0.54 -25.57
CA GLU A 102 7.44 1.90 -25.98
C GLU A 102 7.81 2.78 -24.78
N ASN A 103 7.02 2.71 -23.69
CA ASN A 103 7.32 3.44 -22.46
C ASN A 103 8.64 2.98 -21.83
N ILE A 104 8.91 1.67 -21.77
CA ILE A 104 10.17 1.12 -21.27
C ILE A 104 11.35 1.68 -22.06
N LYS A 105 11.27 1.69 -23.40
CA LYS A 105 12.31 2.27 -24.26
C LYS A 105 12.54 3.75 -23.93
N ARG A 106 11.47 4.53 -23.78
CA ARG A 106 11.57 5.95 -23.43
C ARG A 106 12.23 6.18 -22.06
N TYR A 107 11.83 5.42 -21.05
CA TYR A 107 12.44 5.49 -19.72
C TYR A 107 13.91 5.08 -19.77
N ARG A 108 14.23 4.02 -20.52
CA ARG A 108 15.61 3.55 -20.71
C ARG A 108 16.50 4.64 -21.29
N GLU A 109 16.05 5.28 -22.37
CA GLU A 109 16.77 6.39 -23.03
C GLU A 109 17.04 7.54 -22.04
N GLN A 110 16.04 7.93 -21.24
CA GLN A 110 16.19 9.01 -20.25
C GLN A 110 17.16 8.64 -19.12
N LEU A 111 17.06 7.42 -18.57
CA LEU A 111 17.97 6.93 -17.52
C LEU A 111 19.42 6.84 -18.02
N GLU A 112 19.62 6.39 -19.26
CA GLU A 112 20.94 6.40 -19.89
C GLU A 112 21.46 7.80 -20.12
N ASN A 113 20.62 8.74 -20.57
CA ASN A 113 21.00 10.13 -20.80
C ASN A 113 21.52 10.81 -19.53
N LEU A 114 21.00 10.40 -18.36
CA LEU A 114 21.44 10.83 -17.03
C LEU A 114 22.75 10.17 -16.55
N GLY A 115 23.28 9.20 -17.29
CA GLY A 115 24.59 8.60 -17.01
C GLY A 115 24.66 7.76 -15.74
N PHE A 116 23.57 7.08 -15.36
CA PHE A 116 23.55 6.22 -14.19
C PHE A 116 24.42 4.96 -14.35
N SER A 117 24.96 4.47 -13.23
CA SER A 117 25.89 3.35 -13.12
C SER A 117 25.20 2.00 -12.99
N PHE A 118 24.11 1.79 -13.73
CA PHE A 118 23.33 0.56 -13.65
C PHE A 118 24.02 -0.62 -14.35
N ASP A 119 23.89 -1.82 -13.77
CA ASP A 119 24.18 -3.07 -14.46
C ASP A 119 22.98 -3.48 -15.32
N TRP A 120 22.92 -2.93 -16.53
CA TRP A 120 21.86 -3.20 -17.48
C TRP A 120 21.82 -4.63 -18.03
N SER A 121 22.86 -5.44 -17.79
CA SER A 121 22.79 -6.88 -18.13
C SER A 121 21.83 -7.66 -17.22
N ARG A 122 21.34 -7.00 -16.17
CA ARG A 122 20.40 -7.53 -15.18
C ARG A 122 19.03 -6.87 -15.26
N GLU A 123 18.69 -6.23 -16.38
CA GLU A 123 17.35 -5.65 -16.56
C GLU A 123 16.26 -6.71 -16.45
N ILE A 124 15.22 -6.42 -15.67
CA ILE A 124 14.02 -7.27 -15.53
C ILE A 124 12.76 -6.47 -15.85
N ARG A 125 11.70 -7.17 -16.23
CA ARG A 125 10.37 -6.61 -16.49
C ARG A 125 9.35 -7.53 -15.86
N THR A 126 8.52 -7.00 -14.95
CA THR A 126 7.52 -7.84 -14.25
C THR A 126 6.49 -8.47 -15.21
N SER A 127 6.22 -7.84 -16.35
CA SER A 127 5.35 -8.35 -17.41
C SER A 127 5.96 -9.39 -18.36
N ASP A 128 7.24 -9.73 -18.20
CA ASP A 128 7.89 -10.78 -18.99
C ASP A 128 7.51 -12.18 -18.45
N PRO A 129 7.05 -13.13 -19.30
CA PRO A 129 6.74 -14.49 -18.86
C PRO A 129 7.90 -15.21 -18.15
N SER A 130 9.15 -14.93 -18.54
CA SER A 130 10.33 -15.48 -17.86
C SER A 130 10.50 -14.97 -16.43
N TYR A 131 9.95 -13.79 -16.12
CA TYR A 131 9.90 -13.23 -14.78
C TYR A 131 8.71 -13.78 -14.00
N TYR A 132 7.48 -13.56 -14.51
CA TYR A 132 6.28 -13.88 -13.73
C TYR A 132 5.99 -15.37 -13.61
N ARG A 133 6.66 -16.24 -14.38
CA ARG A 133 6.73 -17.69 -14.09
C ARG A 133 7.09 -17.93 -12.63
N TRP A 134 8.05 -17.18 -12.10
CA TRP A 134 8.51 -17.31 -10.73
C TRP A 134 7.57 -16.66 -9.72
N THR A 135 6.86 -15.58 -10.10
CA THR A 135 5.75 -15.06 -9.29
C THR A 135 4.64 -16.11 -9.14
N GLN A 136 4.28 -16.79 -10.23
CA GLN A 136 3.32 -17.91 -10.24
C GLN A 136 3.82 -19.09 -9.40
N TRP A 137 5.10 -19.42 -9.49
CA TRP A 137 5.72 -20.44 -8.65
C TRP A 137 5.67 -20.07 -7.15
N ILE A 138 6.00 -18.83 -6.77
CA ILE A 138 5.90 -18.38 -5.37
C ILE A 138 4.45 -18.46 -4.87
N PHE A 139 3.48 -18.10 -5.71
CA PHE A 139 2.06 -18.29 -5.39
C PHE A 139 1.74 -19.77 -5.13
N GLN A 140 2.24 -20.69 -5.95
CA GLN A 140 2.05 -22.13 -5.74
C GLN A 140 2.64 -22.58 -4.40
N GLN A 141 3.84 -22.09 -4.05
CA GLN A 141 4.44 -22.38 -2.75
C GLN A 141 3.55 -21.88 -1.62
N LEU A 142 3.08 -20.63 -1.67
CA LEU A 142 2.15 -20.10 -0.66
C LEU A 142 0.86 -20.92 -0.57
N PHE A 143 0.28 -21.35 -1.70
CA PHE A 143 -0.90 -22.22 -1.70
C PHE A 143 -0.61 -23.58 -1.05
N GLN A 144 0.57 -24.16 -1.29
CA GLN A 144 0.98 -25.48 -0.78
C GLN A 144 1.42 -25.47 0.69
N HIS A 145 1.38 -24.34 1.39
CA HIS A 145 1.84 -24.23 2.77
C HIS A 145 0.75 -23.68 3.71
N TYR A 146 0.87 -24.02 4.99
CA TYR A 146 0.11 -23.44 6.10
C TYR A 146 1.08 -22.82 7.11
N TYR A 147 0.59 -21.92 7.98
CA TYR A 147 1.43 -21.36 9.04
C TYR A 147 1.24 -22.12 10.34
N ASP A 148 2.30 -22.77 10.82
CA ASP A 148 2.31 -23.46 12.09
C ASP A 148 2.75 -22.50 13.21
N GLN A 149 1.87 -22.30 14.19
CA GLN A 149 2.08 -21.37 15.30
C GLN A 149 3.07 -21.90 16.33
N THR A 150 3.25 -23.23 16.41
CA THR A 150 4.22 -23.84 17.33
C THR A 150 5.63 -23.78 16.76
N ALA A 151 5.78 -24.08 15.47
CA ALA A 151 7.06 -23.93 14.77
C ALA A 151 7.40 -22.46 14.47
N GLY A 152 6.38 -21.57 14.45
CA GLY A 152 6.53 -20.15 14.17
C GLY A 152 6.90 -19.84 12.72
N LYS A 153 6.50 -20.70 11.77
CA LYS A 153 6.88 -20.62 10.35
C LYS A 153 5.90 -21.35 9.43
N ALA A 154 6.01 -21.10 8.13
CA ALA A 154 5.33 -21.91 7.12
C ALA A 154 5.85 -23.36 7.11
N LEU A 155 4.92 -24.31 6.99
CA LEU A 155 5.17 -25.74 6.78
C LEU A 155 4.34 -26.26 5.60
N PRO A 156 4.79 -27.33 4.90
CA PRO A 156 4.04 -27.94 3.81
C PRO A 156 2.66 -28.43 4.27
N ILE A 157 1.64 -28.28 3.42
CA ILE A 157 0.27 -28.71 3.74
C ILE A 157 0.18 -30.23 3.96
N GLU A 158 1.11 -31.00 3.40
CA GLU A 158 1.23 -32.45 3.55
C GLU A 158 1.49 -32.85 5.02
N ASP A 159 2.24 -32.03 5.77
CA ASP A 159 2.50 -32.26 7.19
C ASP A 159 1.20 -32.11 8.02
N LEU A 160 0.36 -31.14 7.65
CA LEU A 160 -0.97 -30.99 8.23
C LEU A 160 -1.86 -32.19 7.88
N VAL A 161 -1.87 -32.64 6.62
CA VAL A 161 -2.63 -33.83 6.18
C VAL A 161 -2.19 -35.07 6.96
N ALA A 162 -0.90 -35.26 7.20
CA ALA A 162 -0.38 -36.36 8.02
C ALA A 162 -0.91 -36.29 9.46
N THR A 163 -0.96 -35.09 10.04
CA THR A 163 -1.49 -34.84 11.38
C THR A 163 -3.00 -35.12 11.45
N LEU A 164 -3.78 -34.59 10.50
CA LEU A 164 -5.23 -34.82 10.41
C LEU A 164 -5.57 -36.32 10.28
N ASN A 165 -4.79 -37.06 9.49
CA ASN A 165 -4.94 -38.51 9.34
C ASN A 165 -4.67 -39.29 10.63
N LYS A 166 -3.80 -38.76 11.50
CA LYS A 166 -3.41 -39.43 12.75
C LYS A 166 -4.38 -39.12 13.88
N GLU A 167 -4.73 -37.85 14.07
CA GLU A 167 -5.42 -37.40 15.29
C GLU A 167 -6.47 -36.29 15.06
N GLY A 168 -6.74 -35.89 13.82
CA GLY A 168 -7.63 -34.76 13.54
C GLY A 168 -6.98 -33.40 13.82
N ASN A 169 -7.76 -32.35 14.11
CA ASN A 169 -7.23 -30.99 14.29
C ASN A 169 -7.35 -30.43 15.71
N SER A 170 -7.83 -31.19 16.69
CA SER A 170 -8.04 -30.69 18.07
C SER A 170 -6.79 -30.15 18.76
N GLN A 171 -5.60 -30.63 18.37
CA GLN A 171 -4.29 -30.21 18.89
C GLN A 171 -3.47 -29.39 17.88
N VAL A 172 -4.00 -29.19 16.67
CA VAL A 172 -3.29 -28.44 15.62
C VAL A 172 -3.25 -26.96 16.01
N ARG A 173 -2.05 -26.41 16.14
CA ARG A 173 -1.79 -25.00 16.41
C ARG A 173 -1.34 -24.32 15.13
N ALA A 174 -2.28 -24.07 14.23
CA ALA A 174 -2.04 -23.44 12.94
C ALA A 174 -2.91 -22.18 12.78
N ALA A 175 -2.44 -21.22 12.00
CA ALA A 175 -3.31 -20.14 11.56
C ALA A 175 -4.38 -20.70 10.61
N CYS A 176 -5.64 -20.46 10.92
CA CYS A 176 -6.78 -20.92 10.12
C CYS A 176 -7.94 -19.92 10.19
N ASP A 177 -9.01 -20.21 9.46
CA ASP A 177 -10.25 -19.43 9.54
C ASP A 177 -10.92 -19.62 10.91
N ASP A 178 -11.55 -18.57 11.42
CA ASP A 178 -12.16 -18.55 12.77
C ASP A 178 -13.30 -19.58 12.90
N ASP A 179 -13.96 -19.95 11.79
CA ASP A 179 -15.07 -20.92 11.71
C ASP A 179 -14.61 -22.35 11.40
N THR A 180 -13.32 -22.66 11.50
CA THR A 180 -12.79 -24.00 11.21
C THR A 180 -13.28 -25.03 12.23
N PRO A 181 -14.03 -26.08 11.82
CA PRO A 181 -14.61 -27.03 12.76
C PRO A 181 -13.55 -27.98 13.33
N THR A 182 -13.73 -28.40 14.58
CA THR A 182 -12.91 -29.46 15.19
C THR A 182 -13.38 -30.82 14.69
N ILE A 183 -12.46 -31.61 14.14
CA ILE A 183 -12.70 -32.95 13.59
C ILE A 183 -11.75 -33.99 14.19
N SER A 184 -12.20 -35.23 14.27
CA SER A 184 -11.36 -36.38 14.59
C SER A 184 -10.67 -36.94 13.35
N ALA A 185 -9.69 -37.82 13.55
CA ALA A 185 -9.05 -38.55 12.45
C ALA A 185 -10.03 -39.45 11.68
N ALA A 186 -11.09 -39.93 12.33
CA ALA A 186 -12.12 -40.74 11.68
C ALA A 186 -12.98 -39.87 10.75
N ASP A 187 -13.36 -38.67 11.20
CA ASP A 187 -14.12 -37.71 10.39
C ASP A 187 -13.33 -37.31 9.14
N TRP A 188 -12.04 -36.99 9.30
CA TRP A 188 -11.14 -36.67 8.19
C TRP A 188 -11.05 -37.80 7.15
N LYS A 189 -10.94 -39.05 7.60
CA LYS A 189 -10.86 -40.23 6.71
C LYS A 189 -12.18 -40.55 6.02
N ALA A 190 -13.30 -40.11 6.60
CA ALA A 190 -14.63 -40.28 6.00
C ALA A 190 -14.91 -39.22 4.92
N MET A 191 -14.23 -38.08 4.94
CA MET A 191 -14.34 -37.05 3.91
C MET A 191 -13.87 -37.56 2.54
N SER A 192 -14.60 -37.19 1.50
CA SER A 192 -14.18 -37.34 0.11
C SER A 192 -12.94 -36.48 -0.19
N PRO A 193 -12.17 -36.78 -1.26
CA PRO A 193 -11.03 -35.95 -1.65
C PRO A 193 -11.40 -34.47 -1.87
N LYS A 194 -12.62 -34.19 -2.35
CA LYS A 194 -13.14 -32.83 -2.51
C LYS A 194 -13.33 -32.14 -1.16
N GLU A 195 -13.99 -32.79 -0.21
CA GLU A 195 -14.21 -32.23 1.14
C GLU A 195 -12.89 -32.00 1.87
N GLN A 196 -11.92 -32.91 1.72
CA GLN A 196 -10.58 -32.74 2.26
C GLN A 196 -9.88 -31.49 1.70
N GLN A 197 -9.93 -31.27 0.37
CA GLN A 197 -9.32 -30.07 -0.22
C GLN A 197 -9.99 -28.77 0.25
N LEU A 198 -11.32 -28.74 0.31
CA LEU A 198 -12.07 -27.59 0.82
C LEU A 198 -11.75 -27.31 2.29
N PHE A 199 -11.61 -28.35 3.11
CA PHE A 199 -11.19 -28.21 4.50
C PHE A 199 -9.76 -27.65 4.63
N LEU A 200 -8.82 -28.10 3.77
CA LEU A 200 -7.45 -27.59 3.78
C LEU A 200 -7.36 -26.11 3.38
N LEU A 201 -8.28 -25.58 2.56
CA LEU A 201 -8.29 -24.15 2.22
C LEU A 201 -8.37 -23.26 3.46
N LYS A 202 -9.04 -23.71 4.53
CA LYS A 202 -9.13 -23.00 5.81
C LYS A 202 -7.79 -22.83 6.52
N TYR A 203 -6.76 -23.59 6.15
CA TYR A 203 -5.41 -23.54 6.74
C TYR A 203 -4.34 -22.97 5.80
N ARG A 204 -4.55 -23.04 4.48
CA ARG A 204 -3.56 -22.58 3.51
C ARG A 204 -3.25 -21.09 3.69
N LEU A 205 -2.01 -20.71 3.36
CA LEU A 205 -1.56 -19.30 3.37
C LEU A 205 -2.16 -18.50 2.21
N THR A 206 -2.59 -19.16 1.14
CA THR A 206 -3.31 -18.54 0.02
C THR A 206 -4.54 -19.38 -0.31
N PHE A 207 -5.71 -18.73 -0.35
CA PHE A 207 -7.00 -19.42 -0.45
C PHE A 207 -8.07 -18.48 -1.04
N PRO A 208 -9.12 -19.03 -1.67
CA PRO A 208 -10.29 -18.25 -2.05
C PRO A 208 -11.18 -18.01 -0.83
N GLU A 209 -11.68 -16.77 -0.68
CA GLU A 209 -12.66 -16.40 0.34
C GLU A 209 -13.70 -15.43 -0.24
N GLU A 210 -14.93 -15.46 0.28
CA GLU A 210 -15.87 -14.38 0.05
C GLU A 210 -15.53 -13.23 0.98
N SER A 211 -15.19 -12.08 0.41
CA SER A 211 -14.86 -10.90 1.19
C SER A 211 -15.57 -9.68 0.66
N TYR A 212 -15.96 -8.79 1.56
CA TYR A 212 -16.34 -7.44 1.16
C TYR A 212 -15.09 -6.74 0.66
N VAL A 213 -15.08 -6.43 -0.62
CA VAL A 213 -13.99 -5.78 -1.34
C VAL A 213 -14.31 -4.32 -1.59
N ASN A 214 -13.25 -3.53 -1.73
CA ASN A 214 -13.35 -2.16 -2.20
C ASN A 214 -13.46 -2.19 -3.72
N TRP A 215 -14.66 -2.01 -4.26
CA TRP A 215 -14.93 -2.02 -5.69
C TRP A 215 -15.00 -0.59 -6.22
N CYS A 216 -14.30 -0.32 -7.32
CA CYS A 216 -14.40 0.95 -8.03
C CYS A 216 -15.13 0.72 -9.37
N PRO A 217 -16.41 1.15 -9.50
CA PRO A 217 -17.20 0.96 -10.71
C PRO A 217 -16.56 1.57 -11.96
N GLU A 218 -15.99 2.76 -11.83
CA GLU A 218 -15.35 3.50 -12.94
C GLU A 218 -14.09 2.80 -13.45
N LEU A 219 -13.34 2.14 -12.55
CA LEU A 219 -12.17 1.35 -12.91
C LEU A 219 -12.51 -0.11 -13.23
N GLY A 220 -13.73 -0.56 -12.93
CA GLY A 220 -14.19 -1.93 -13.15
C GLY A 220 -13.39 -2.98 -12.40
N THR A 221 -12.90 -2.69 -11.19
CA THR A 221 -11.94 -3.55 -10.48
C THR A 221 -12.02 -3.40 -8.97
N VAL A 222 -11.64 -4.46 -8.25
CA VAL A 222 -11.31 -4.42 -6.83
C VAL A 222 -9.99 -3.67 -6.59
N LEU A 223 -9.93 -2.97 -5.46
CA LEU A 223 -8.79 -2.26 -4.89
C LEU A 223 -8.44 -2.86 -3.52
N SER A 224 -7.16 -2.93 -3.15
CA SER A 224 -6.79 -3.26 -1.77
C SER A 224 -7.04 -2.08 -0.82
N ASN A 225 -6.99 -2.31 0.49
CA ASN A 225 -7.23 -1.24 1.48
C ASN A 225 -6.23 -0.07 1.36
N ASP A 226 -5.00 -0.34 0.93
CA ASP A 226 -3.98 0.67 0.66
C ASP A 226 -4.19 1.44 -0.66
N GLU A 227 -5.01 0.92 -1.58
CA GLU A 227 -5.39 1.58 -2.84
C GLU A 227 -6.64 2.47 -2.69
N VAL A 228 -7.17 2.64 -1.46
CA VAL A 228 -8.33 3.49 -1.15
C VAL A 228 -7.93 4.55 -0.15
N LYS A 229 -8.21 5.82 -0.49
CA LYS A 229 -7.94 6.97 0.37
C LYS A 229 -9.19 7.82 0.50
N ASP A 230 -9.63 8.01 1.74
CA ASP A 230 -10.82 8.82 2.06
C ASP A 230 -12.09 8.35 1.29
N GLY A 231 -12.24 7.04 1.11
CA GLY A 231 -13.37 6.43 0.39
C GLY A 231 -13.28 6.52 -1.15
N LEU A 232 -12.18 7.06 -1.68
CA LEU A 232 -11.93 7.18 -3.11
C LEU A 232 -10.76 6.29 -3.53
N SER A 233 -10.77 5.83 -4.78
CA SER A 233 -9.63 5.13 -5.36
C SER A 233 -8.41 6.05 -5.36
N GLU A 234 -7.27 5.59 -4.83
CA GLU A 234 -6.01 6.34 -4.84
C GLU A 234 -5.67 6.80 -6.27
N ARG A 235 -5.91 5.90 -7.24
CA ARG A 235 -5.75 6.16 -8.68
C ARG A 235 -7.08 6.55 -9.31
N GLY A 236 -7.22 7.82 -9.70
CA GLY A 236 -8.40 8.33 -10.40
C GLY A 236 -9.38 9.11 -9.51
N GLY A 237 -9.32 8.92 -8.18
CA GLY A 237 -10.20 9.63 -7.23
C GLY A 237 -11.69 9.32 -7.39
N HIS A 238 -12.02 8.12 -7.89
CA HIS A 238 -13.39 7.66 -8.09
C HIS A 238 -13.98 7.09 -6.79
N PRO A 239 -15.30 7.20 -6.57
CA PRO A 239 -15.97 6.55 -5.45
C PRO A 239 -15.68 5.05 -5.39
N VAL A 240 -15.55 4.54 -4.17
CA VAL A 240 -15.33 3.12 -3.91
C VAL A 240 -16.51 2.61 -3.10
N GLU A 241 -17.16 1.56 -3.58
CA GLU A 241 -18.24 0.87 -2.90
C GLU A 241 -17.76 -0.45 -2.29
N ARG A 242 -18.44 -0.92 -1.25
CA ARG A 242 -18.17 -2.23 -0.65
C ARG A 242 -19.04 -3.27 -1.35
N LYS A 243 -18.42 -4.26 -1.98
CA LYS A 243 -19.14 -5.33 -2.69
C LYS A 243 -18.69 -6.68 -2.15
N LEU A 244 -19.61 -7.60 -1.88
CA LEU A 244 -19.25 -8.98 -1.52
C LEU A 244 -18.84 -9.73 -2.79
N MET A 245 -17.62 -10.24 -2.83
CA MET A 245 -17.10 -10.99 -3.99
C MET A 245 -16.15 -12.11 -3.53
N ALA A 246 -16.14 -13.22 -4.27
CA ALA A 246 -15.09 -14.23 -4.14
C ALA A 246 -13.75 -13.64 -4.62
N GLN A 247 -12.71 -13.74 -3.81
CA GLN A 247 -11.35 -13.29 -4.13
C GLN A 247 -10.32 -14.30 -3.64
N TRP A 248 -9.14 -14.31 -4.27
CA TRP A 248 -7.95 -14.87 -3.65
C TRP A 248 -7.45 -13.95 -2.54
N SER A 249 -7.06 -14.55 -1.42
CA SER A 249 -6.56 -13.85 -0.24
C SER A 249 -5.29 -14.51 0.27
N MET A 250 -4.36 -13.71 0.80
CA MET A 250 -3.13 -14.19 1.43
C MET A 250 -3.15 -13.91 2.94
N ARG A 251 -2.85 -14.94 3.74
CA ARG A 251 -2.87 -14.93 5.21
C ARG A 251 -1.65 -14.22 5.82
N ILE A 252 -1.40 -12.98 5.41
CA ILE A 252 -0.32 -12.13 5.96
C ILE A 252 -0.47 -11.89 7.47
N THR A 253 -1.70 -11.96 7.99
CA THR A 253 -2.01 -11.87 9.42
C THR A 253 -1.29 -12.93 10.26
N ALA A 254 -1.03 -14.12 9.70
CA ALA A 254 -0.26 -15.17 10.36
C ALA A 254 1.20 -14.75 10.65
N TYR A 255 1.71 -13.76 9.90
CA TYR A 255 3.07 -13.22 10.04
C TYR A 255 3.10 -11.91 10.84
N ALA A 256 1.98 -11.41 11.37
CA ALA A 256 1.89 -10.07 11.95
C ALA A 256 2.91 -9.79 13.06
N ASP A 257 3.09 -10.72 14.02
CA ASP A 257 4.09 -10.56 15.09
C ASP A 257 5.51 -10.53 14.55
N ARG A 258 5.86 -11.42 13.62
CA ARG A 258 7.18 -11.44 12.99
C ARG A 258 7.45 -10.17 12.18
N LEU A 259 6.43 -9.65 11.49
CA LEU A 259 6.51 -8.39 10.77
C LEU A 259 6.73 -7.21 11.73
N LEU A 260 6.21 -7.25 12.95
CA LEU A 260 6.53 -6.23 13.97
C LEU A 260 7.96 -6.38 14.47
N GLU A 261 8.35 -7.58 14.88
CA GLU A 261 9.71 -7.87 15.37
C GLU A 261 10.81 -7.48 14.37
N GLY A 262 10.58 -7.75 13.08
CA GLY A 262 11.57 -7.43 12.05
C GLY A 262 11.90 -5.94 11.94
N LEU A 263 10.96 -5.04 12.30
CA LEU A 263 11.18 -3.59 12.30
C LEU A 263 12.27 -3.15 13.30
N ASP A 264 12.51 -3.96 14.34
CA ASP A 264 13.51 -3.65 15.37
C ASP A 264 14.94 -3.92 14.88
N THR A 265 15.10 -4.67 13.78
CA THR A 265 16.40 -5.14 13.28
C THR A 265 16.92 -4.40 12.04
N ILE A 266 16.08 -3.60 11.40
CA ILE A 266 16.39 -2.90 10.13
C ILE A 266 16.68 -1.41 10.36
N ASP A 267 17.54 -0.80 9.53
CA ASP A 267 17.87 0.63 9.55
C ASP A 267 16.95 1.41 8.58
N TRP A 268 15.67 1.48 8.93
CA TRP A 268 14.64 2.18 8.14
C TRP A 268 14.18 3.44 8.89
N PRO A 269 13.60 4.45 8.20
CA PRO A 269 13.16 5.68 8.84
C PRO A 269 12.14 5.42 9.95
N PRO A 270 12.26 6.06 11.13
CA PRO A 270 11.35 5.83 12.26
C PRO A 270 9.88 6.03 11.90
N SER A 271 9.57 7.08 11.12
CA SER A 271 8.21 7.37 10.65
C SER A 271 7.61 6.26 9.79
N LEU A 272 8.43 5.54 9.01
CA LEU A 272 8.01 4.41 8.21
C LEU A 272 7.73 3.19 9.09
N LYS A 273 8.63 2.90 10.05
CA LYS A 273 8.42 1.83 11.04
C LYS A 273 7.13 2.05 11.82
N GLU A 274 6.88 3.28 12.28
CA GLU A 274 5.64 3.64 12.99
C GLU A 274 4.40 3.50 12.11
N GLN A 275 4.46 3.88 10.83
CA GLN A 275 3.36 3.62 9.89
C GLN A 275 3.05 2.13 9.77
N GLN A 276 4.06 1.25 9.67
CA GLN A 276 3.83 -0.20 9.65
C GLN A 276 3.34 -0.73 11.00
N ARG A 277 3.88 -0.29 12.14
CA ARG A 277 3.40 -0.70 13.48
C ARG A 277 1.93 -0.35 13.66
N ASN A 278 1.55 0.88 13.29
CA ASN A 278 0.17 1.34 13.34
C ASN A 278 -0.71 0.57 12.37
N TRP A 279 -0.24 0.30 11.14
CA TRP A 279 -0.96 -0.49 10.14
C TRP A 279 -1.24 -1.90 10.62
N ILE A 280 -0.22 -2.57 11.17
CA ILE A 280 -0.37 -3.91 11.74
C ILE A 280 -1.30 -3.88 12.95
N GLY A 281 -1.14 -2.88 13.82
CA GLY A 281 -2.08 -2.56 14.90
C GLY A 281 -2.30 -3.72 15.87
N ARG A 282 -1.22 -4.30 16.39
CA ARG A 282 -1.29 -5.38 17.38
C ARG A 282 -1.91 -4.90 18.68
N SER A 283 -2.96 -5.58 19.10
CA SER A 283 -3.71 -5.32 20.32
C SER A 283 -3.85 -6.61 21.12
N GLN A 284 -3.49 -6.59 22.40
CA GLN A 284 -3.73 -7.71 23.32
C GLN A 284 -5.04 -7.45 24.07
N GLY A 285 -5.94 -8.43 24.05
CA GLY A 285 -7.24 -8.32 24.68
C GLY A 285 -7.86 -9.68 24.99
N ALA A 286 -9.18 -9.72 25.10
CA ALA A 286 -9.95 -10.94 25.29
C ALA A 286 -11.17 -10.97 24.37
N SER A 287 -11.50 -12.17 23.88
CA SER A 287 -12.84 -12.48 23.39
C SER A 287 -13.72 -12.83 24.59
N VAL A 288 -14.97 -12.35 24.58
CA VAL A 288 -15.94 -12.57 25.65
C VAL A 288 -17.30 -12.88 25.03
N LYS A 289 -18.01 -13.87 25.58
CA LYS A 289 -19.34 -14.30 25.15
C LYS A 289 -20.42 -13.81 26.12
N PHE A 290 -21.43 -13.14 25.60
CA PHE A 290 -22.61 -12.66 26.31
C PHE A 290 -23.83 -13.45 25.83
N SER A 291 -24.31 -14.42 26.61
CA SER A 291 -25.49 -15.23 26.25
C SER A 291 -26.75 -14.36 26.14
N LEU A 292 -27.62 -14.64 25.18
CA LEU A 292 -28.91 -13.97 25.08
C LEU A 292 -29.81 -14.39 26.25
N ALA A 293 -30.49 -13.43 26.88
CA ALA A 293 -31.26 -13.68 28.09
C ALA A 293 -32.38 -14.72 27.90
N ASN A 294 -32.96 -14.77 26.70
CA ASN A 294 -34.05 -15.69 26.35
C ASN A 294 -33.62 -16.89 25.49
N GLN A 295 -32.33 -16.99 25.15
CA GLN A 295 -31.76 -18.06 24.32
C GLN A 295 -30.35 -18.38 24.80
N PRO A 296 -30.20 -19.16 25.88
CA PRO A 296 -28.91 -19.33 26.58
C PRO A 296 -27.81 -20.00 25.72
N ASP A 297 -28.21 -20.80 24.71
CA ASP A 297 -27.29 -21.44 23.76
C ASP A 297 -26.80 -20.48 22.66
N THR A 298 -27.43 -19.31 22.53
CA THR A 298 -27.06 -18.26 21.58
C THR A 298 -26.33 -17.14 22.32
N TYR A 299 -25.24 -16.62 21.76
CA TYR A 299 -24.44 -15.58 22.41
C TYR A 299 -23.94 -14.52 21.42
N ILE A 300 -23.69 -13.32 21.95
CA ILE A 300 -22.94 -12.26 21.28
C ILE A 300 -21.49 -12.40 21.72
N GLU A 301 -20.58 -12.62 20.77
CA GLU A 301 -19.15 -12.58 21.04
C GLU A 301 -18.60 -11.18 20.77
N VAL A 302 -17.78 -10.65 21.66
CA VAL A 302 -17.09 -9.36 21.52
C VAL A 302 -15.60 -9.51 21.75
N PHE A 303 -14.81 -8.63 21.11
CA PHE A 303 -13.40 -8.46 21.44
C PHE A 303 -13.17 -7.14 22.15
N THR A 304 -12.41 -7.16 23.23
CA THR A 304 -12.02 -5.95 23.98
C THR A 304 -10.55 -5.99 24.38
N THR A 305 -9.86 -4.85 24.23
CA THR A 305 -8.52 -4.62 24.81
C THR A 305 -8.58 -4.17 26.27
N ARG A 306 -9.81 -3.98 26.79
CA ARG A 306 -10.12 -3.50 28.12
C ARG A 306 -11.01 -4.50 28.85
N VAL A 307 -10.65 -5.78 28.84
CA VAL A 307 -11.42 -6.81 29.57
C VAL A 307 -11.50 -6.49 31.07
N ASP A 308 -10.50 -5.78 31.60
CA ASP A 308 -10.46 -5.23 32.95
C ASP A 308 -11.71 -4.40 33.32
N THR A 309 -12.35 -3.77 32.33
CA THR A 309 -13.49 -2.89 32.54
C THR A 309 -14.84 -3.58 32.42
N ILE A 310 -14.87 -4.90 32.24
CA ILE A 310 -16.07 -5.67 31.92
C ILE A 310 -17.23 -5.45 32.90
N TYR A 311 -16.96 -5.28 34.20
CA TYR A 311 -18.01 -5.02 35.20
C TYR A 311 -18.74 -3.67 35.01
N GLY A 312 -18.16 -2.75 34.25
CA GLY A 312 -18.81 -1.49 33.87
C GLY A 312 -19.64 -1.58 32.60
N VAL A 313 -19.87 -2.78 32.04
CA VAL A 313 -20.72 -2.95 30.85
C VAL A 313 -22.18 -2.71 31.21
N THR A 314 -22.79 -1.70 30.58
CA THR A 314 -24.19 -1.32 30.85
C THR A 314 -25.10 -1.45 29.64
N PHE A 315 -24.56 -1.65 28.45
CA PHE A 315 -25.29 -2.02 27.23
C PHE A 315 -24.34 -2.70 26.23
N MET A 316 -24.93 -3.38 25.25
CA MET A 316 -24.22 -3.94 24.10
C MET A 316 -24.62 -3.20 22.84
N VAL A 317 -23.69 -3.08 21.89
CA VAL A 317 -23.98 -2.48 20.58
C VAL A 317 -23.55 -3.42 19.46
N LEU A 318 -24.48 -3.70 18.56
CA LEU A 318 -24.26 -4.48 17.34
C LEU A 318 -24.21 -3.56 16.12
N ALA A 319 -23.48 -4.00 15.10
CA ALA A 319 -23.61 -3.39 13.77
C ALA A 319 -25.05 -3.59 13.25
N PRO A 320 -25.65 -2.61 12.54
CA PRO A 320 -26.99 -2.74 11.96
C PRO A 320 -27.14 -3.95 11.01
N GLU A 321 -26.03 -4.39 10.41
CA GLU A 321 -25.95 -5.52 9.50
C GLU A 321 -25.65 -6.86 10.20
N HIS A 322 -25.48 -6.87 11.52
CA HIS A 322 -25.13 -8.07 12.28
C HIS A 322 -26.27 -9.11 12.21
N GLU A 323 -25.92 -10.38 11.98
CA GLU A 323 -26.87 -11.48 11.71
C GLU A 323 -27.92 -11.70 12.80
N LEU A 324 -27.56 -11.44 14.05
CA LEU A 324 -28.47 -11.55 15.20
C LEU A 324 -29.55 -10.46 15.24
N VAL A 325 -29.34 -9.29 14.61
CA VAL A 325 -30.27 -8.16 14.73
C VAL A 325 -31.66 -8.55 14.28
N GLU A 326 -31.78 -9.22 13.13
CA GLU A 326 -33.08 -9.66 12.62
C GLU A 326 -33.79 -10.62 13.57
N GLN A 327 -33.03 -11.50 14.23
CA GLN A 327 -33.51 -12.55 15.12
C GLN A 327 -33.94 -12.03 16.50
N ILE A 328 -33.23 -11.04 17.04
CA ILE A 328 -33.42 -10.58 18.42
C ILE A 328 -34.41 -9.41 18.53
N THR A 329 -34.64 -8.65 17.46
CA THR A 329 -35.51 -7.48 17.51
C THR A 329 -36.96 -7.85 17.87
N THR A 330 -37.52 -7.24 18.92
CA THR A 330 -38.89 -7.51 19.35
C THR A 330 -39.92 -6.89 18.41
N ALA A 331 -41.18 -7.34 18.49
CA ALA A 331 -42.24 -6.84 17.63
C ALA A 331 -42.48 -5.33 17.81
N GLU A 332 -42.35 -4.84 19.05
CA GLU A 332 -42.55 -3.43 19.39
C GLU A 332 -41.46 -2.53 18.81
N GLN A 333 -40.22 -3.02 18.73
CA GLN A 333 -39.05 -2.26 18.25
C GLN A 333 -38.77 -2.44 16.76
N ARG A 334 -39.50 -3.33 16.07
CA ARG A 334 -39.24 -3.71 14.68
C ARG A 334 -39.25 -2.52 13.72
N ALA A 335 -40.25 -1.64 13.83
CA ALA A 335 -40.38 -0.50 12.93
C ALA A 335 -39.19 0.47 13.04
N GLU A 336 -38.78 0.83 14.27
CA GLU A 336 -37.65 1.73 14.53
C GLU A 336 -36.31 1.10 14.08
N VAL A 337 -36.11 -0.19 14.38
CA VAL A 337 -34.91 -0.92 13.96
C VAL A 337 -34.81 -1.03 12.45
N ASP A 338 -35.90 -1.36 11.75
CA ASP A 338 -35.89 -1.50 10.29
C ASP A 338 -35.66 -0.16 9.60
N GLU A 339 -36.25 0.93 10.12
CA GLU A 339 -35.97 2.30 9.65
C GLU A 339 -34.50 2.66 9.85
N TYR A 340 -33.94 2.36 11.03
CA TYR A 340 -32.52 2.63 11.31
C TYR A 340 -31.58 1.79 10.45
N ARG A 341 -31.89 0.51 10.19
CA ARG A 341 -31.10 -0.35 9.30
C ARG A 341 -31.10 0.15 7.86
N GLN A 342 -32.26 0.59 7.35
CA GLN A 342 -32.35 1.20 6.03
C GLN A 342 -31.55 2.51 5.95
N TRP A 343 -31.66 3.34 6.98
CA TRP A 343 -30.88 4.57 7.08
C TRP A 343 -29.38 4.26 7.09
N ALA A 344 -28.91 3.33 7.92
CA ALA A 344 -27.50 2.96 8.00
C ALA A 344 -26.97 2.34 6.69
N ALA A 345 -27.76 1.48 6.04
CA ALA A 345 -27.39 0.84 4.76
C ALA A 345 -27.30 1.83 3.59
N SER A 346 -27.96 2.99 3.68
CA SER A 346 -27.89 4.05 2.67
C SER A 346 -26.57 4.84 2.68
N ARG A 347 -25.67 4.56 3.63
CA ARG A 347 -24.45 5.31 3.90
C ARG A 347 -23.21 4.43 3.79
N SER A 348 -22.12 5.00 3.32
CA SER A 348 -20.82 4.32 3.30
C SER A 348 -20.22 4.22 4.71
N GLU A 349 -19.34 3.23 4.95
CA GLU A 349 -18.58 3.14 6.21
C GLU A 349 -17.80 4.43 6.50
N VAL A 350 -17.30 5.10 5.46
CA VAL A 350 -16.56 6.38 5.58
C VAL A 350 -17.48 7.51 6.06
N GLU A 351 -18.70 7.60 5.54
CA GLU A 351 -19.69 8.57 6.01
C GLU A 351 -20.10 8.31 7.46
N ARG A 352 -20.27 7.04 7.84
CA ARG A 352 -20.53 6.61 9.22
C ARG A 352 -19.36 6.96 10.16
N MET A 353 -18.13 6.84 9.69
CA MET A 353 -16.92 7.22 10.43
C MET A 353 -16.66 8.74 10.46
N ALA A 354 -17.19 9.50 9.49
CA ALA A 354 -17.02 10.95 9.42
C ALA A 354 -18.03 11.72 10.29
N GLU A 355 -19.21 11.14 10.55
CA GLU A 355 -20.28 11.75 11.35
C GLU A 355 -20.22 11.44 12.86
N VAL A 356 -19.02 11.28 13.43
CA VAL A 356 -18.81 10.95 14.86
C VAL A 356 -19.46 11.94 15.85
N LYS A 357 -19.91 13.11 15.38
CA LYS A 357 -20.53 14.14 16.22
C LYS A 357 -22.01 13.91 16.51
N LYS A 358 -22.71 13.07 15.74
CA LYS A 358 -24.13 12.77 15.98
C LYS A 358 -24.26 11.35 16.52
N VAL A 359 -24.61 11.23 17.79
CA VAL A 359 -24.94 9.93 18.40
C VAL A 359 -26.25 9.45 17.79
N THR A 360 -26.25 8.25 17.20
CA THR A 360 -27.46 7.61 16.65
C THR A 360 -27.48 6.13 17.04
N GLY A 361 -28.67 5.53 17.08
CA GLY A 361 -28.85 4.12 17.39
C GLY A 361 -30.31 3.78 17.65
N ALA A 362 -30.63 2.48 17.74
CA ALA A 362 -31.97 1.99 18.05
C ALA A 362 -31.90 0.83 19.05
N PHE A 363 -32.85 0.78 19.99
CA PHE A 363 -32.95 -0.32 20.95
C PHE A 363 -33.62 -1.53 20.29
N THR A 364 -33.02 -2.72 20.40
CA THR A 364 -33.60 -3.92 19.76
C THR A 364 -34.79 -4.50 20.53
N GLY A 365 -34.99 -4.11 21.80
CA GLY A 365 -35.93 -4.78 22.71
C GLY A 365 -35.36 -6.02 23.38
N ALA A 366 -34.18 -6.48 22.96
CA ALA A 366 -33.52 -7.67 23.50
C ALA A 366 -32.47 -7.33 24.55
N TYR A 367 -32.17 -8.35 25.36
CA TYR A 367 -31.16 -8.32 26.41
C TYR A 367 -30.23 -9.53 26.30
N CYS A 368 -28.97 -9.32 26.64
CA CYS A 368 -28.02 -10.40 26.92
C CYS A 368 -27.72 -10.45 28.43
N LEU A 369 -27.02 -11.48 28.87
CA LEU A 369 -26.57 -11.64 30.24
C LEU A 369 -25.11 -11.25 30.34
N HIS A 370 -24.80 -10.39 31.31
CA HIS A 370 -23.43 -10.09 31.65
C HIS A 370 -22.72 -11.37 32.14
N PRO A 371 -21.58 -11.77 31.57
CA PRO A 371 -20.98 -13.09 31.82
C PRO A 371 -20.57 -13.31 33.28
N LEU A 372 -20.19 -12.24 33.99
CA LEU A 372 -19.77 -12.32 35.40
C LEU A 372 -20.89 -12.07 36.42
N THR A 373 -21.74 -11.05 36.24
CA THR A 373 -22.80 -10.69 37.19
C THR A 373 -24.14 -11.36 36.90
N GLN A 374 -24.34 -11.89 35.69
CA GLN A 374 -25.60 -12.45 35.19
C GLN A 374 -26.76 -11.45 35.11
N GLU A 375 -26.47 -10.15 35.23
CA GLU A 375 -27.45 -9.09 35.05
C GLU A 375 -27.84 -8.91 33.57
N GLN A 376 -29.07 -8.46 33.32
CA GLN A 376 -29.53 -8.19 31.96
C GLN A 376 -28.93 -6.89 31.43
N VAL A 377 -28.32 -6.99 30.24
CA VAL A 377 -27.68 -5.88 29.53
C VAL A 377 -28.44 -5.64 28.22
N PRO A 378 -29.02 -4.44 28.02
CA PRO A 378 -29.81 -4.14 26.82
C PRO A 378 -28.93 -4.11 25.56
N ILE A 379 -29.50 -4.55 24.44
CA ILE A 379 -28.81 -4.62 23.15
C ILE A 379 -29.33 -3.53 22.21
N TYR A 380 -28.42 -2.68 21.74
CA TYR A 380 -28.66 -1.63 20.76
C TYR A 380 -28.00 -1.95 19.43
N ILE A 381 -28.44 -1.26 18.38
CA ILE A 381 -27.69 -1.14 17.12
C ILE A 381 -27.21 0.30 16.95
N ALA A 382 -26.01 0.48 16.40
CA ALA A 382 -25.48 1.80 16.08
C ALA A 382 -24.52 1.77 14.88
N ASP A 383 -24.53 2.84 14.10
CA ASP A 383 -23.74 2.98 12.87
C ASP A 383 -22.23 3.05 13.09
N TYR A 384 -21.76 3.41 14.29
CA TYR A 384 -20.33 3.41 14.60
C TYR A 384 -19.74 2.01 14.80
N VAL A 385 -20.57 0.96 14.95
CA VAL A 385 -20.13 -0.44 15.00
C VAL A 385 -20.23 -1.04 13.60
N LEU A 386 -19.12 -1.58 13.09
CA LEU A 386 -19.01 -2.09 11.73
C LEU A 386 -18.99 -3.61 11.72
N ALA A 387 -19.86 -4.25 10.93
CA ALA A 387 -19.93 -5.71 10.85
C ALA A 387 -18.61 -6.36 10.39
N GLY A 388 -17.82 -5.66 9.56
CA GLY A 388 -16.51 -6.13 9.10
C GLY A 388 -15.34 -5.87 10.05
N TYR A 389 -15.58 -5.35 11.27
CA TYR A 389 -14.52 -5.06 12.25
C TYR A 389 -14.75 -5.81 13.57
N GLY A 390 -13.73 -6.53 14.03
CA GLY A 390 -13.83 -7.38 15.21
C GLY A 390 -14.86 -8.49 14.98
N THR A 391 -15.86 -8.57 15.86
CA THR A 391 -16.99 -9.51 15.75
C THR A 391 -18.26 -8.84 15.24
N GLY A 392 -18.20 -7.56 14.82
CA GLY A 392 -19.40 -6.78 14.51
C GLY A 392 -20.24 -6.39 15.73
N ALA A 393 -19.68 -6.59 16.93
CA ALA A 393 -20.31 -6.29 18.22
C ALA A 393 -19.29 -5.72 19.21
N VAL A 394 -19.73 -4.82 20.09
CA VAL A 394 -18.91 -4.25 21.16
C VAL A 394 -19.66 -4.28 22.50
N MET A 395 -18.92 -4.51 23.58
CA MET A 395 -19.42 -4.23 24.93
C MET A 395 -19.17 -2.78 25.26
N ALA A 396 -20.17 -2.07 25.75
CA ALA A 396 -20.05 -0.64 26.02
C ALA A 396 -19.81 -0.38 27.51
N VAL A 397 -18.73 0.34 27.82
CA VAL A 397 -18.32 0.71 29.18
C VAL A 397 -18.24 2.24 29.29
N PRO A 398 -19.35 2.91 29.62
CA PRO A 398 -19.45 4.37 29.53
C PRO A 398 -18.50 5.15 30.43
N SER A 399 -18.10 4.61 31.57
CA SER A 399 -17.13 5.30 32.44
C SER A 399 -15.73 5.34 31.84
N GLY A 400 -15.39 4.43 30.93
CA GLY A 400 -14.04 4.22 30.40
C GLY A 400 -13.84 4.48 28.91
N ASP A 401 -14.89 4.66 28.10
CA ASP A 401 -14.80 5.02 26.67
C ASP A 401 -15.73 6.19 26.35
N GLN A 402 -15.20 7.21 25.67
CA GLN A 402 -15.94 8.45 25.39
C GLN A 402 -17.11 8.26 24.44
N ARG A 403 -17.03 7.32 23.48
CA ARG A 403 -18.13 7.03 22.57
C ARG A 403 -19.27 6.35 23.31
N ASP A 404 -18.93 5.40 24.19
CA ASP A 404 -19.89 4.72 25.04
C ASP A 404 -20.55 5.71 26.02
N TRP A 405 -19.78 6.66 26.56
CA TRP A 405 -20.29 7.74 27.39
C TRP A 405 -21.28 8.65 26.66
N ASN A 406 -20.92 9.07 25.44
CA ASN A 406 -21.80 9.90 24.62
C ASN A 406 -23.11 9.17 24.30
N PHE A 407 -23.02 7.87 23.99
CA PHE A 407 -24.17 7.02 23.72
C PHE A 407 -25.04 6.84 24.97
N ALA A 408 -24.43 6.50 26.10
CA ALA A 408 -25.13 6.35 27.37
C ALA A 408 -25.86 7.62 27.79
N THR A 409 -25.20 8.77 27.65
CA THR A 409 -25.78 10.07 27.98
C THR A 409 -26.96 10.41 27.06
N HIS A 410 -26.86 10.09 25.77
CA HIS A 410 -27.93 10.33 24.80
C HIS A 410 -29.18 9.47 25.08
N PHE A 411 -28.99 8.19 25.39
CA PHE A 411 -30.07 7.22 25.60
C PHE A 411 -30.48 7.04 27.08
N GLY A 412 -29.85 7.77 28.01
CA GLY A 412 -30.15 7.67 29.44
C GLY A 412 -29.74 6.34 30.08
N LEU A 413 -28.65 5.72 29.59
CA LEU A 413 -28.16 4.44 30.08
C LEU A 413 -27.22 4.61 31.29
N PRO A 414 -27.09 3.59 32.17
CA PRO A 414 -26.25 3.70 33.36
C PRO A 414 -24.77 3.92 33.03
N ILE A 415 -24.09 4.71 33.86
CA ILE A 415 -22.65 4.97 33.80
C ILE A 415 -22.06 4.55 35.15
N ILE A 416 -21.38 3.40 35.20
CA ILE A 416 -20.85 2.82 36.44
C ILE A 416 -19.34 3.06 36.53
N PRO A 417 -18.82 3.75 37.57
CA PRO A 417 -17.38 3.87 37.81
C PRO A 417 -16.76 2.51 38.13
N ILE A 418 -15.61 2.23 37.53
CA ILE A 418 -14.90 0.95 37.66
C ILE A 418 -13.55 1.06 38.35
N LEU A 419 -12.97 2.26 38.45
CA LEU A 419 -11.71 2.53 39.13
C LEU A 419 -11.90 3.66 40.14
N ASP A 420 -11.20 3.57 41.27
CA ASP A 420 -11.18 4.61 42.30
C ASP A 420 -10.58 5.94 41.83
N SER A 421 -9.76 5.90 40.79
CA SER A 421 -9.04 7.02 40.21
C SER A 421 -9.82 7.79 39.14
N GLN A 422 -10.94 7.24 38.64
CA GLN A 422 -11.72 7.88 37.57
C GLN A 422 -12.34 9.19 38.05
N GLN A 423 -12.19 10.24 37.25
CA GLN A 423 -12.67 11.59 37.57
C GLN A 423 -13.71 12.08 36.57
N ASN A 424 -14.57 13.00 37.02
CA ASN A 424 -15.50 13.75 36.18
C ASN A 424 -16.39 12.89 35.26
N ILE A 425 -16.75 11.68 35.73
CA ILE A 425 -17.55 10.70 34.96
C ILE A 425 -18.95 11.26 34.58
N ASN A 426 -19.43 12.28 35.29
CA ASN A 426 -20.68 12.96 34.95
C ASN A 426 -20.56 13.94 33.77
N GLU A 427 -19.34 14.26 33.33
CA GLU A 427 -19.06 15.22 32.26
C GLU A 427 -18.41 14.56 31.02
N GLN A 428 -17.60 13.53 31.23
CA GLN A 428 -16.90 12.79 30.16
C GLN A 428 -16.45 11.40 30.65
N ALA A 429 -16.03 10.53 29.73
CA ALA A 429 -15.38 9.27 30.11
C ALA A 429 -13.97 9.51 30.63
N ASP A 430 -13.50 8.64 31.53
CA ASP A 430 -12.11 8.61 31.98
C ASP A 430 -11.49 7.24 31.67
N PRO A 431 -10.66 7.15 30.60
CA PRO A 431 -10.08 5.89 30.13
C PRO A 431 -8.86 5.43 30.95
N THR A 432 -8.57 6.06 32.10
CA THR A 432 -7.42 5.72 32.95
C THR A 432 -7.28 4.22 33.23
N LYS A 433 -6.03 3.80 33.43
CA LYS A 433 -5.64 2.45 33.86
C LYS A 433 -4.94 2.47 35.22
N GLU A 434 -4.83 3.65 35.83
CA GLU A 434 -4.18 3.85 37.10
C GLU A 434 -5.19 3.67 38.25
N GLY A 435 -4.73 3.33 39.45
CA GLY A 435 -5.60 3.08 40.60
C GLY A 435 -5.99 1.61 40.78
N THR A 436 -7.07 1.37 41.52
CA THR A 436 -7.58 0.03 41.83
C THR A 436 -9.05 -0.13 41.47
N TYR A 437 -9.44 -1.33 41.01
CA TYR A 437 -10.82 -1.55 40.58
C TYR A 437 -11.80 -1.52 41.75
N ILE A 438 -12.95 -0.89 41.50
CA ILE A 438 -14.11 -0.80 42.38
C ILE A 438 -15.35 -1.25 41.62
N ASN A 439 -16.43 -1.59 42.33
CA ASN A 439 -17.68 -2.08 41.72
C ASN A 439 -17.50 -3.29 40.78
N SER A 440 -16.40 -4.04 40.94
CA SER A 440 -15.93 -5.02 39.97
C SER A 440 -15.73 -6.41 40.59
N GLY A 441 -16.59 -6.78 41.54
CA GLY A 441 -16.65 -8.13 42.11
C GLY A 441 -15.29 -8.74 42.45
N MET A 442 -14.90 -9.79 41.72
CA MET A 442 -13.69 -10.59 42.00
C MET A 442 -12.36 -9.86 41.76
N ILE A 443 -12.36 -8.73 41.05
CA ILE A 443 -11.16 -7.94 40.78
C ILE A 443 -11.06 -6.67 41.63
N ASN A 444 -11.99 -6.45 42.57
CA ASN A 444 -11.91 -5.29 43.46
C ASN A 444 -10.56 -5.22 44.19
N GLY A 445 -9.97 -4.02 44.21
CA GLY A 445 -8.67 -3.74 44.84
C GLY A 445 -7.45 -4.19 44.02
N LEU A 446 -7.63 -4.79 42.85
CA LEU A 446 -6.52 -5.16 41.97
C LEU A 446 -6.10 -4.00 41.06
N THR A 447 -4.87 -4.08 40.56
CA THR A 447 -4.34 -3.21 39.49
C THR A 447 -4.75 -3.72 38.09
N TYR A 448 -4.54 -2.91 37.05
CA TYR A 448 -4.84 -3.27 35.65
C TYR A 448 -4.23 -4.61 35.21
N GLU A 449 -2.95 -4.84 35.48
CA GLU A 449 -2.25 -6.06 35.06
C GLU A 449 -2.80 -7.30 35.78
N GLU A 450 -3.01 -7.20 37.09
CA GLU A 450 -3.57 -8.27 37.92
C GLU A 450 -5.02 -8.61 37.54
N ALA A 451 -5.85 -7.58 37.35
CA ALA A 451 -7.25 -7.71 36.96
C ALA A 451 -7.40 -8.38 35.59
N THR A 452 -6.64 -7.91 34.59
CA THR A 452 -6.66 -8.46 33.22
C THR A 452 -6.29 -9.93 33.22
N ALA A 453 -5.18 -10.29 33.87
CA ALA A 453 -4.72 -11.68 33.94
C ALA A 453 -5.75 -12.59 34.63
N LYS A 454 -6.33 -12.12 35.76
CA LYS A 454 -7.34 -12.88 36.52
C LYS A 454 -8.63 -13.10 35.75
N LEU A 455 -9.11 -12.08 35.02
CA LEU A 455 -10.32 -12.20 34.21
C LEU A 455 -10.14 -13.11 33.01
N ILE A 456 -9.03 -13.02 32.29
CA ILE A 456 -8.75 -13.90 31.16
C ILE A 456 -8.75 -15.36 31.62
N ALA A 457 -8.02 -15.66 32.72
CA ALA A 457 -7.99 -17.00 33.28
C ALA A 457 -9.39 -17.50 33.68
N PHE A 458 -10.21 -16.64 34.31
CA PHE A 458 -11.58 -17.00 34.69
C PHE A 458 -12.48 -17.25 33.47
N LEU A 459 -12.42 -16.39 32.46
CA LEU A 459 -13.21 -16.53 31.23
C LEU A 459 -12.86 -17.82 30.49
N GLU A 460 -11.58 -18.17 30.43
CA GLU A 460 -11.09 -19.42 29.83
C GLU A 460 -11.56 -20.65 30.60
N GLU A 461 -11.44 -20.64 31.94
CA GLU A 461 -11.89 -21.73 32.81
C GLU A 461 -13.39 -22.01 32.64
N LYS A 462 -14.21 -20.95 32.49
CA LYS A 462 -15.67 -21.08 32.33
C LYS A 462 -16.13 -21.26 30.88
N GLY A 463 -15.21 -21.23 29.91
CA GLY A 463 -15.57 -21.28 28.49
C GLY A 463 -16.37 -20.07 28.00
N LEU A 464 -16.32 -18.95 28.74
CA LEU A 464 -17.03 -17.70 28.46
C LEU A 464 -16.20 -16.73 27.62
N GLY A 465 -14.94 -17.05 27.36
CA GLY A 465 -14.03 -16.19 26.61
C GLY A 465 -12.62 -16.75 26.57
N LYS A 466 -11.71 -16.02 25.93
CA LYS A 466 -10.27 -16.37 25.89
C LYS A 466 -9.40 -15.15 25.64
N GLY A 467 -8.16 -15.18 26.15
CA GLY A 467 -7.15 -14.20 25.75
C GLY A 467 -6.95 -14.27 24.24
N LYS A 468 -7.03 -13.13 23.54
CA LYS A 468 -6.88 -13.05 22.09
C LYS A 468 -5.95 -11.88 21.76
N ILE A 469 -4.97 -12.15 20.90
CA ILE A 469 -4.24 -11.09 20.21
C ILE A 469 -5.02 -10.79 18.95
N GLN A 470 -5.31 -9.51 18.72
CA GLN A 470 -5.95 -9.01 17.50
C GLN A 470 -4.98 -8.10 16.76
N TYR A 471 -5.17 -8.02 15.46
CA TYR A 471 -4.43 -7.12 14.58
C TYR A 471 -5.42 -6.27 13.81
N ARG A 472 -5.05 -5.01 13.56
CA ARG A 472 -5.76 -4.18 12.58
C ARG A 472 -5.52 -4.68 11.15
N LEU A 473 -4.36 -5.30 10.91
CA LEU A 473 -4.02 -5.95 9.65
C LEU A 473 -5.08 -7.00 9.29
N ARG A 474 -5.49 -6.99 8.02
CA ARG A 474 -6.35 -8.02 7.43
C ARG A 474 -5.55 -8.88 6.46
N ASN A 475 -6.11 -10.02 6.06
CA ASN A 475 -5.56 -10.80 4.96
C ASN A 475 -5.50 -9.93 3.69
N ALA A 476 -4.48 -10.16 2.88
CA ALA A 476 -4.22 -9.33 1.71
C ALA A 476 -5.04 -9.84 0.52
N VAL A 477 -5.97 -9.01 0.03
CA VAL A 477 -6.75 -9.31 -1.18
C VAL A 477 -5.83 -9.36 -2.40
N PHE A 478 -5.73 -10.54 -2.99
CA PHE A 478 -4.75 -10.93 -4.00
C PHE A 478 -5.30 -11.07 -5.42
N SER A 479 -6.62 -10.98 -5.61
CA SER A 479 -7.22 -10.98 -6.95
C SER A 479 -7.41 -9.57 -7.49
N ARG A 480 -7.27 -9.41 -8.80
CA ARG A 480 -7.69 -8.23 -9.57
C ARG A 480 -8.51 -8.67 -10.78
N GLN A 481 -9.63 -7.98 -11.04
CA GLN A 481 -10.53 -8.27 -12.16
C GLN A 481 -10.07 -7.50 -13.40
N ARG A 482 -8.82 -7.70 -13.78
CA ARG A 482 -8.12 -6.96 -14.85
C ARG A 482 -7.51 -7.93 -15.84
N TYR A 483 -7.13 -7.41 -17.01
CA TYR A 483 -6.35 -8.14 -18.00
C TYR A 483 -4.85 -8.00 -17.76
N TRP A 484 -4.35 -6.78 -17.51
CA TRP A 484 -2.89 -6.51 -17.51
C TRP A 484 -2.23 -6.75 -16.15
N GLY A 485 -2.15 -8.03 -15.76
CA GLY A 485 -1.45 -8.54 -14.57
C GLY A 485 -1.02 -10.00 -14.75
N GLU A 486 -0.29 -10.55 -13.78
CA GLU A 486 0.10 -11.96 -13.80
C GLU A 486 -1.14 -12.86 -13.66
N PRO A 487 -1.38 -13.86 -14.55
CA PRO A 487 -2.47 -14.82 -14.35
C PRO A 487 -2.26 -15.64 -13.08
N VAL A 488 -3.32 -15.83 -12.28
CA VAL A 488 -3.28 -16.76 -11.14
C VAL A 488 -3.21 -18.19 -11.70
N PRO A 489 -2.19 -19.01 -11.35
CA PRO A 489 -1.94 -20.30 -11.97
C PRO A 489 -2.83 -21.39 -11.39
N VAL A 490 -4.15 -21.19 -11.45
CA VAL A 490 -5.18 -22.09 -10.90
C VAL A 490 -6.20 -22.43 -11.98
N TYR A 491 -6.72 -23.66 -11.94
CA TYR A 491 -7.93 -24.07 -12.65
C TYR A 491 -8.95 -24.67 -11.68
N TRP A 492 -10.22 -24.63 -12.05
CA TRP A 492 -11.34 -25.06 -11.21
C TRP A 492 -11.90 -26.40 -11.68
N LYS A 493 -11.93 -27.39 -10.79
CA LYS A 493 -12.53 -28.71 -11.03
C LYS A 493 -13.59 -28.99 -9.97
N ASP A 494 -14.85 -29.11 -10.40
CA ASP A 494 -15.99 -29.39 -9.52
C ASP A 494 -16.12 -28.42 -8.32
N GLY A 495 -15.74 -27.16 -8.52
CA GLY A 495 -15.73 -26.10 -7.49
C GLY A 495 -14.52 -26.12 -6.55
N VAL A 496 -13.50 -26.93 -6.83
CA VAL A 496 -12.24 -26.99 -6.06
C VAL A 496 -11.11 -26.34 -6.88
N PRO A 497 -10.30 -25.45 -6.28
CA PRO A 497 -9.16 -24.87 -6.96
C PRO A 497 -7.99 -25.87 -7.00
N HIS A 498 -7.37 -26.00 -8.17
CA HIS A 498 -6.17 -26.81 -8.39
C HIS A 498 -5.08 -25.97 -9.04
N LEU A 499 -3.84 -26.16 -8.61
CA LEU A 499 -2.69 -25.49 -9.22
C LEU A 499 -2.41 -26.06 -10.61
N VAL A 500 -2.06 -25.19 -11.55
CA VAL A 500 -1.43 -25.58 -12.82
C VAL A 500 -0.11 -26.28 -12.51
N PRO A 501 0.24 -27.42 -13.15
CA PRO A 501 1.53 -28.08 -12.93
C PRO A 501 2.73 -27.15 -13.16
N GLU A 502 3.78 -27.29 -12.35
CA GLU A 502 4.97 -26.41 -12.38
C GLU A 502 5.71 -26.45 -13.75
N ASP A 503 5.73 -27.62 -14.38
CA ASP A 503 6.31 -27.84 -15.72
C ASP A 503 5.51 -27.16 -16.85
N GLN A 504 4.27 -26.75 -16.57
CA GLN A 504 3.40 -26.01 -17.49
C GLN A 504 3.38 -24.50 -17.23
N LEU A 505 4.13 -24.01 -16.23
CA LEU A 505 4.33 -22.57 -16.05
C LEU A 505 5.26 -22.02 -17.16
N PRO A 506 5.19 -20.72 -17.48
CA PRO A 506 4.20 -19.76 -17.02
C PRO A 506 2.82 -19.97 -17.66
N LEU A 507 1.75 -19.75 -16.90
CA LEU A 507 0.43 -19.51 -17.48
C LEU A 507 0.44 -18.11 -18.11
N VAL A 508 0.49 -18.05 -19.44
CA VAL A 508 0.59 -16.80 -20.20
C VAL A 508 -0.78 -16.16 -20.39
N LEU A 509 -0.83 -14.83 -20.36
CA LEU A 509 -2.04 -14.06 -20.67
C LEU A 509 -2.60 -14.44 -22.06
N PRO A 510 -3.90 -14.79 -22.16
CA PRO A 510 -4.52 -15.16 -23.42
C PRO A 510 -4.83 -13.92 -24.27
N ASN A 511 -4.92 -14.10 -25.58
CA ASN A 511 -5.46 -13.06 -26.45
C ASN A 511 -6.98 -12.89 -26.21
N ILE A 512 -7.43 -11.65 -26.03
CA ILE A 512 -8.86 -11.31 -25.84
C ILE A 512 -9.30 -10.19 -26.81
N ASP A 513 -10.61 -10.07 -27.01
CA ASP A 513 -11.19 -9.11 -27.96
C ASP A 513 -11.27 -7.68 -27.41
N LYS A 514 -11.43 -7.53 -26.09
CA LYS A 514 -11.55 -6.25 -25.36
C LYS A 514 -11.00 -6.39 -23.94
N TYR A 515 -10.52 -5.28 -23.38
CA TYR A 515 -9.92 -5.24 -22.03
C TYR A 515 -10.90 -4.87 -20.90
N LEU A 516 -12.18 -4.70 -21.21
CA LEU A 516 -13.24 -4.45 -20.22
C LEU A 516 -13.86 -5.77 -19.73
N PRO A 517 -14.58 -5.80 -18.59
CA PRO A 517 -15.35 -6.96 -18.15
C PRO A 517 -16.29 -7.53 -19.24
N THR A 518 -16.68 -8.80 -19.13
CA THR A 518 -17.66 -9.43 -20.03
C THR A 518 -19.05 -8.81 -19.84
N PRO A 519 -20.00 -8.96 -20.80
CA PRO A 519 -21.38 -8.51 -20.61
C PRO A 519 -22.10 -9.15 -19.42
N THR A 520 -21.63 -10.33 -18.99
CA THR A 520 -22.10 -11.08 -17.83
C THR A 520 -21.42 -10.65 -16.52
N GLY A 521 -20.46 -9.71 -16.57
CA GLY A 521 -19.79 -9.13 -15.40
C GLY A 521 -18.52 -9.87 -14.96
N GLU A 522 -18.04 -10.84 -15.72
CA GLU A 522 -16.79 -11.55 -15.43
C GLU A 522 -15.57 -10.67 -15.75
N PRO A 523 -14.40 -10.96 -15.14
CA PRO A 523 -13.15 -10.27 -15.46
C PRO A 523 -12.80 -10.33 -16.95
N PRO A 524 -11.93 -9.43 -17.45
CA PRO A 524 -11.52 -9.41 -18.86
C PRO A 524 -11.02 -10.75 -19.40
N LEU A 525 -10.36 -11.58 -18.58
CA LEU A 525 -9.90 -12.91 -18.99
C LEU A 525 -11.04 -13.87 -19.38
N GLY A 526 -12.27 -13.66 -18.90
CA GLY A 526 -13.45 -14.42 -19.32
C GLY A 526 -13.83 -14.23 -20.80
N ARG A 527 -13.18 -13.27 -21.50
CA ARG A 527 -13.34 -13.06 -22.94
C ARG A 527 -12.47 -14.00 -23.79
N ALA A 528 -11.53 -14.70 -23.17
CA ALA A 528 -10.62 -15.59 -23.88
C ALA A 528 -11.40 -16.78 -24.48
N LYS A 529 -11.15 -17.06 -25.76
CA LYS A 529 -11.78 -18.19 -26.46
C LYS A 529 -10.95 -19.45 -26.24
N ASP A 530 -11.62 -20.55 -25.89
CA ASP A 530 -11.02 -21.88 -25.71
C ASP A 530 -9.83 -21.91 -24.72
N TRP A 531 -9.78 -20.97 -23.78
CA TRP A 531 -8.72 -20.89 -22.77
C TRP A 531 -9.06 -21.72 -21.54
N LYS A 532 -8.82 -23.04 -21.64
CA LYS A 532 -9.14 -24.02 -20.60
C LYS A 532 -7.96 -24.95 -20.33
N PHE A 533 -7.78 -25.34 -19.07
CA PHE A 533 -6.82 -26.36 -18.67
C PHE A 533 -7.25 -27.71 -19.25
N GLU A 534 -6.34 -28.34 -20.00
CA GLU A 534 -6.58 -29.60 -20.75
C GLU A 534 -7.81 -29.55 -21.69
N GLY A 535 -8.22 -28.35 -22.11
CA GLY A 535 -9.45 -28.15 -22.90
C GLY A 535 -10.75 -28.44 -22.13
N LYS A 536 -10.68 -28.69 -20.82
CA LYS A 536 -11.79 -29.19 -20.01
C LYS A 536 -12.18 -28.27 -18.85
N TYR A 537 -11.21 -27.76 -18.10
CA TYR A 537 -11.45 -27.03 -16.86
C TYR A 537 -11.18 -25.54 -17.03
N GLU A 538 -12.03 -24.69 -16.44
CA GLU A 538 -11.84 -23.24 -16.52
C GLU A 538 -10.63 -22.81 -15.67
N TYR A 539 -9.80 -21.91 -16.22
CA TYR A 539 -8.78 -21.23 -15.43
C TYR A 539 -9.41 -20.20 -14.49
N GLU A 540 -8.67 -19.83 -13.44
CA GLU A 540 -8.95 -18.62 -12.68
C GLU A 540 -8.91 -17.39 -13.60
N LEU A 541 -9.94 -16.55 -13.52
CA LEU A 541 -10.13 -15.40 -14.42
C LEU A 541 -9.59 -14.10 -13.83
N SER A 542 -9.09 -14.11 -12.60
CA SER A 542 -8.39 -12.96 -11.99
C SER A 542 -6.89 -12.98 -12.26
N THR A 543 -6.30 -11.79 -12.27
CA THR A 543 -4.84 -11.60 -12.25
C THR A 543 -4.37 -11.21 -10.86
N MET A 544 -3.07 -11.35 -10.60
CA MET A 544 -2.42 -10.89 -9.38
C MET A 544 -2.33 -9.36 -9.36
N PRO A 545 -2.23 -8.73 -8.16
CA PRO A 545 -1.95 -7.31 -8.02
C PRO A 545 -0.51 -6.98 -8.43
N GLY A 546 -0.27 -5.74 -8.85
CA GLY A 546 1.08 -5.30 -9.24
C GLY A 546 2.14 -5.49 -8.14
N TRP A 547 1.75 -5.48 -6.87
CA TRP A 547 2.68 -5.74 -5.77
C TRP A 547 3.20 -7.18 -5.73
N ALA A 548 2.55 -8.15 -6.40
CA ALA A 548 3.00 -9.54 -6.43
C ALA A 548 4.37 -9.66 -7.12
N GLY A 549 4.50 -9.13 -8.34
CA GLY A 549 5.77 -9.07 -9.05
C GLY A 549 6.81 -8.21 -8.32
N SER A 550 6.40 -7.12 -7.68
CA SER A 550 7.32 -6.23 -6.96
C SER A 550 7.78 -6.78 -5.60
N SER A 551 7.17 -7.82 -5.02
CA SER A 551 7.50 -8.28 -3.67
C SER A 551 8.79 -9.11 -3.55
N TRP A 552 9.46 -9.42 -4.66
CA TRP A 552 10.65 -10.30 -4.68
C TRP A 552 11.72 -9.93 -5.72
N TYR A 553 11.49 -8.89 -6.54
CA TYR A 553 12.33 -8.48 -7.68
C TYR A 553 13.81 -8.23 -7.32
N PHE A 554 14.08 -7.80 -6.09
CA PHE A 554 15.43 -7.60 -5.57
C PHE A 554 16.28 -8.87 -5.56
N TYR A 555 15.67 -10.05 -5.44
CA TYR A 555 16.36 -11.33 -5.62
C TYR A 555 16.57 -11.67 -7.09
N ARG A 556 15.60 -11.38 -7.96
CA ARG A 556 15.75 -11.69 -9.39
C ARG A 556 16.93 -10.96 -10.02
N TYR A 557 17.22 -9.72 -9.60
CA TYR A 557 18.41 -9.00 -10.06
C TYR A 557 19.74 -9.72 -9.75
N MET A 558 19.79 -10.57 -8.72
CA MET A 558 20.99 -11.34 -8.40
C MET A 558 21.30 -12.40 -9.46
N ASP A 559 20.28 -12.92 -10.15
CA ASP A 559 20.40 -13.94 -11.18
C ASP A 559 19.21 -13.92 -12.17
N PRO A 560 19.13 -12.90 -13.05
CA PRO A 560 17.90 -12.57 -13.78
C PRO A 560 17.60 -13.50 -14.96
N HIS A 561 18.58 -14.30 -15.37
CA HIS A 561 18.49 -15.22 -16.52
C HIS A 561 18.35 -16.69 -16.08
N ASN A 562 18.11 -16.95 -14.79
CA ASN A 562 17.98 -18.31 -14.29
C ASN A 562 16.62 -18.92 -14.70
N GLU A 563 16.67 -20.05 -15.40
CA GLU A 563 15.50 -20.78 -15.89
C GLU A 563 15.07 -21.93 -14.98
N GLU A 564 15.88 -22.28 -13.97
CA GLU A 564 15.66 -23.40 -13.05
C GLU A 564 15.19 -22.95 -11.66
N ALA A 565 15.41 -21.68 -11.29
CA ALA A 565 14.97 -21.09 -10.03
C ALA A 565 14.64 -19.59 -10.16
N PHE A 566 13.89 -19.05 -9.20
CA PHE A 566 13.62 -17.60 -9.12
C PHE A 566 14.91 -16.79 -8.98
N ALA A 567 15.92 -17.33 -8.31
CA ALA A 567 17.32 -16.90 -8.33
C ALA A 567 18.22 -18.07 -7.90
N GLY A 568 19.40 -18.21 -8.50
CA GLY A 568 20.35 -19.26 -8.15
C GLY A 568 20.87 -19.16 -6.72
N ARG A 569 21.05 -20.31 -6.05
CA ARG A 569 21.46 -20.35 -4.64
C ARG A 569 22.80 -19.66 -4.37
N GLU A 570 23.76 -19.83 -5.27
CA GLU A 570 25.07 -19.18 -5.16
C GLU A 570 24.98 -17.65 -5.23
N ALA A 571 24.12 -17.12 -6.10
CA ALA A 571 23.89 -15.68 -6.21
C ALA A 571 23.21 -15.12 -4.94
N LEU A 572 22.23 -15.86 -4.41
CA LEU A 572 21.54 -15.52 -3.17
C LEU A 572 22.50 -15.53 -1.98
N ASP A 573 23.35 -16.55 -1.83
CA ASP A 573 24.30 -16.64 -0.73
C ASP A 573 25.41 -15.57 -0.82
N TYR A 574 25.79 -15.16 -2.04
CA TYR A 574 26.78 -14.09 -2.28
C TYR A 574 26.20 -12.70 -2.00
N TRP A 575 25.09 -12.32 -2.64
CA TRP A 575 24.51 -10.98 -2.51
C TRP A 575 23.67 -10.82 -1.25
N GLN A 576 23.09 -11.89 -0.73
CA GLN A 576 22.27 -11.96 0.48
C GLN A 576 21.03 -11.08 0.47
N ASP A 577 21.22 -9.81 0.77
CA ASP A 577 20.21 -8.79 1.02
C ASP A 577 20.66 -7.45 0.38
N VAL A 578 19.71 -6.53 0.27
CA VAL A 578 19.96 -5.16 -0.17
C VAL A 578 20.67 -4.40 0.96
N ASP A 579 21.83 -3.81 0.69
CA ASP A 579 22.56 -3.03 1.69
C ASP A 579 22.03 -1.61 1.82
N LEU A 580 21.57 -1.01 0.71
CA LEU A 580 20.95 0.31 0.67
C LEU A 580 19.80 0.32 -0.33
N TYR A 581 18.60 0.63 0.15
CA TYR A 581 17.38 0.73 -0.66
C TYR A 581 16.83 2.15 -0.67
N LEU A 582 16.60 2.73 -1.85
CA LEU A 582 16.02 4.07 -2.00
C LEU A 582 14.61 3.98 -2.57
N GLY A 583 13.67 4.72 -1.97
CA GLY A 583 12.28 4.68 -2.41
C GLY A 583 11.37 5.65 -1.67
N GLY A 584 10.25 6.01 -2.29
CA GLY A 584 9.31 6.97 -1.71
C GLY A 584 8.58 6.46 -0.47
N SER A 585 8.17 7.37 0.41
CA SER A 585 7.45 7.05 1.66
C SER A 585 6.01 6.57 1.41
N GLU A 586 5.45 6.80 0.23
CA GLU A 586 4.13 6.31 -0.18
C GLU A 586 4.02 4.77 -0.14
N HIS A 587 5.15 4.06 -0.19
CA HIS A 587 5.19 2.60 -0.23
C HIS A 587 5.27 1.92 1.15
N ALA A 588 5.12 2.68 2.24
CA ALA A 588 5.30 2.22 3.61
C ALA A 588 4.46 0.99 3.98
N VAL A 589 3.16 1.00 3.68
CA VAL A 589 2.19 -0.04 4.10
C VAL A 589 1.72 -0.96 2.96
N GLY A 590 2.09 -0.65 1.71
CA GLY A 590 1.88 -1.49 0.54
C GLY A 590 3.12 -2.33 0.21
N HIS A 591 3.80 -1.97 -0.89
CA HIS A 591 5.00 -2.67 -1.40
C HIS A 591 6.00 -3.11 -0.31
N LEU A 592 6.38 -2.21 0.61
CA LEU A 592 7.39 -2.54 1.61
C LEU A 592 6.91 -3.58 2.63
N LEU A 593 5.62 -3.57 3.00
CA LEU A 593 5.05 -4.55 3.91
C LEU A 593 4.89 -5.92 3.23
N TYR A 594 4.36 -5.94 2.00
CA TYR A 594 4.17 -7.19 1.23
C TYR A 594 5.50 -7.85 0.87
N SER A 595 6.53 -7.07 0.51
CA SER A 595 7.89 -7.58 0.27
C SER A 595 8.47 -8.25 1.52
N ARG A 596 8.22 -7.70 2.72
CA ARG A 596 8.66 -8.33 3.97
C ARG A 596 7.92 -9.63 4.26
N PHE A 597 6.61 -9.68 4.01
CA PHE A 597 5.82 -10.90 4.14
C PHE A 597 6.32 -12.01 3.22
N TRP A 598 6.48 -11.73 1.92
CA TRP A 598 7.01 -12.71 0.97
C TRP A 598 8.43 -13.14 1.34
N ASN A 599 9.27 -12.20 1.80
CA ASN A 599 10.59 -12.54 2.29
C ASN A 599 10.58 -13.46 3.51
N HIS A 600 9.72 -13.21 4.50
CA HIS A 600 9.58 -14.07 5.68
C HIS A 600 9.13 -15.48 5.29
N PHE A 601 8.18 -15.58 4.35
CA PHE A 601 7.75 -16.86 3.80
C PHE A 601 8.90 -17.60 3.09
N LEU A 602 9.59 -16.95 2.15
CA LEU A 602 10.74 -17.55 1.46
C LEU A 602 11.86 -17.95 2.42
N TYR A 603 12.04 -17.20 3.52
CA TYR A 603 13.01 -17.51 4.56
C TYR A 603 12.61 -18.77 5.36
N ASP A 604 11.32 -18.96 5.62
CA ASP A 604 10.79 -20.16 6.31
C ASP A 604 11.08 -21.44 5.52
N LEU A 605 10.99 -21.36 4.19
CA LEU A 605 11.34 -22.43 3.26
C LEU A 605 12.87 -22.59 3.08
N GLY A 606 13.68 -21.73 3.69
CA GLY A 606 15.14 -21.73 3.56
C GLY A 606 15.64 -21.29 2.17
N LEU A 607 14.77 -20.69 1.34
CA LEU A 607 15.09 -20.30 -0.03
C LEU A 607 15.92 -19.02 -0.10
N VAL A 608 15.80 -18.14 0.90
CA VAL A 608 16.58 -16.90 1.00
C VAL A 608 17.39 -16.86 2.30
N PRO A 609 18.56 -16.22 2.32
CA PRO A 609 19.48 -16.33 3.46
C PRO A 609 19.16 -15.40 4.64
N LYS A 610 18.24 -14.43 4.49
CA LYS A 610 17.97 -13.37 5.47
C LYS A 610 16.48 -13.20 5.74
N LYS A 611 16.13 -12.97 7.02
CA LYS A 611 14.74 -12.73 7.47
C LYS A 611 14.18 -11.39 6.98
N GLU A 612 15.04 -10.39 6.73
CA GLU A 612 14.66 -9.11 6.12
C GLU A 612 15.49 -8.88 4.84
N TYR A 613 14.87 -8.34 3.80
CA TYR A 613 15.49 -8.24 2.48
C TYR A 613 16.33 -6.97 2.25
N ALA A 614 16.13 -5.93 3.07
CA ALA A 614 16.84 -4.66 2.94
C ALA A 614 17.30 -4.14 4.30
N LYS A 615 18.62 -3.99 4.48
CA LYS A 615 19.24 -3.53 5.72
C LYS A 615 18.91 -2.08 6.01
N LYS A 616 19.16 -1.20 5.05
CA LYS A 616 18.97 0.24 5.15
C LYS A 616 17.99 0.72 4.09
N LEU A 617 17.04 1.55 4.50
CA LEU A 617 16.13 2.24 3.58
C LEU A 617 16.23 3.74 3.79
N ILE A 618 16.28 4.51 2.70
CA ILE A 618 16.18 5.98 2.75
C ILE A 618 14.97 6.39 1.94
N ASN A 619 14.10 7.21 2.55
CA ASN A 619 13.02 7.86 1.82
C ASN A 619 13.49 9.20 1.28
N GLN A 620 13.52 9.35 -0.04
CA GLN A 620 13.71 10.67 -0.63
C GLN A 620 12.48 11.54 -0.40
N GLY A 621 12.71 12.84 -0.18
CA GLY A 621 11.64 13.84 -0.21
C GLY A 621 11.11 14.05 -1.63
N MET A 622 10.01 14.77 -1.76
CA MET A 622 9.39 15.07 -3.04
C MET A 622 9.96 16.33 -3.67
N ILE A 623 10.22 16.29 -4.99
CA ILE A 623 10.35 17.52 -5.77
C ILE A 623 8.96 18.09 -6.02
N GLN A 624 8.76 19.30 -5.51
CA GLN A 624 7.50 20.04 -5.61
C GLN A 624 7.54 21.00 -6.80
N GLY A 625 6.42 21.15 -7.48
CA GLY A 625 6.21 22.10 -8.57
C GLY A 625 5.07 23.06 -8.25
N ILE A 626 5.02 24.17 -8.97
CA ILE A 626 3.89 25.10 -8.91
C ILE A 626 2.70 24.46 -9.63
N ILE A 627 1.55 24.44 -8.97
CA ILE A 627 0.26 24.01 -9.52
C ILE A 627 -0.59 25.26 -9.71
N GLU A 628 -1.17 25.40 -10.88
CA GLU A 628 -2.10 26.49 -11.19
C GLU A 628 -3.52 25.95 -11.32
N PHE A 629 -4.46 26.60 -10.63
CA PHE A 629 -5.87 26.23 -10.66
C PHE A 629 -6.73 27.35 -11.23
N LEU A 630 -7.71 26.96 -12.04
CA LEU A 630 -8.87 27.76 -12.42
C LEU A 630 -10.05 27.39 -11.51
N TYR A 631 -10.89 28.37 -11.18
CA TYR A 631 -12.13 28.12 -10.46
C TYR A 631 -13.27 27.91 -11.44
N LEU A 632 -13.85 26.72 -11.43
CA LEU A 632 -15.09 26.39 -12.14
C LEU A 632 -16.24 26.47 -11.15
N ILE A 633 -17.29 27.24 -11.45
CA ILE A 633 -18.54 27.16 -10.69
C ILE A 633 -19.12 25.76 -10.90
N LYS A 634 -19.41 25.04 -9.81
CA LYS A 634 -20.04 23.72 -9.89
C LYS A 634 -21.42 23.88 -10.54
N PRO A 635 -21.69 23.20 -11.67
CA PRO A 635 -22.98 23.28 -12.34
C PRO A 635 -24.06 22.67 -11.44
N LYS A 636 -25.27 23.23 -11.48
CA LYS A 636 -26.44 22.59 -10.85
C LYS A 636 -26.88 21.38 -11.67
N GLU A 637 -27.64 20.49 -11.04
CA GLU A 637 -28.14 19.29 -11.70
C GLU A 637 -28.94 19.65 -12.98
N GLY A 638 -28.53 19.09 -14.11
CA GLY A 638 -29.09 19.40 -15.44
C GLY A 638 -28.44 20.57 -16.19
N GLU A 639 -27.52 21.34 -15.59
CA GLU A 639 -26.78 22.41 -16.26
C GLU A 639 -25.59 21.87 -17.07
N THR A 640 -25.61 22.14 -18.38
CA THR A 640 -24.52 21.76 -19.29
C THR A 640 -23.49 22.87 -19.48
N ASN A 641 -23.82 24.12 -19.15
CA ASN A 641 -22.90 25.24 -19.29
C ASN A 641 -21.79 25.16 -18.23
N ARG A 642 -20.61 25.67 -18.57
CA ARG A 642 -19.43 25.67 -17.68
C ARG A 642 -18.90 27.09 -17.60
N THR A 643 -18.78 27.62 -16.39
CA THR A 643 -18.35 29.01 -16.16
C THR A 643 -17.14 29.02 -15.25
N PHE A 644 -16.01 29.48 -15.80
CA PHE A 644 -14.79 29.73 -15.05
C PHE A 644 -14.77 31.16 -14.52
N VAL A 645 -14.32 31.34 -13.28
CA VAL A 645 -14.28 32.62 -12.59
C VAL A 645 -12.86 32.94 -12.18
N SER A 646 -12.47 34.20 -12.37
CA SER A 646 -11.20 34.74 -11.91
C SER A 646 -11.08 34.60 -10.38
N ALA A 647 -9.92 34.17 -9.89
CA ALA A 647 -9.70 33.87 -8.47
C ALA A 647 -9.95 35.07 -7.54
N ASP A 648 -9.69 36.29 -8.01
CA ASP A 648 -9.95 37.57 -7.33
C ASP A 648 -11.44 37.96 -7.30
N ARG A 649 -12.29 37.31 -8.11
CA ARG A 649 -13.72 37.58 -8.23
C ARG A 649 -14.62 36.54 -7.58
N ILE A 650 -14.04 35.48 -6.98
CA ILE A 650 -14.84 34.42 -6.33
C ILE A 650 -15.76 34.98 -5.21
N GLY A 651 -15.36 36.08 -4.56
CA GLY A 651 -16.14 36.75 -3.53
C GLY A 651 -17.45 37.39 -4.03
N GLU A 652 -17.58 37.62 -5.34
CA GLU A 652 -18.82 38.09 -5.97
C GLU A 652 -19.91 37.01 -6.02
N PHE A 653 -19.56 35.75 -5.74
CA PHE A 653 -20.46 34.59 -5.80
C PHE A 653 -20.50 33.82 -4.46
N PRO A 654 -20.99 34.44 -3.37
CA PRO A 654 -20.91 33.89 -2.02
C PRO A 654 -21.72 32.60 -1.79
N HIS A 655 -22.65 32.27 -2.70
CA HIS A 655 -23.48 31.07 -2.64
C HIS A 655 -23.10 30.02 -3.69
N ALA A 656 -22.05 30.26 -4.48
CA ALA A 656 -21.56 29.29 -5.45
C ALA A 656 -20.58 28.31 -4.80
N GLU A 657 -20.69 27.04 -5.16
CA GLU A 657 -19.64 26.08 -4.90
C GLU A 657 -18.67 26.05 -6.08
N PHE A 658 -17.37 25.91 -5.78
CA PHE A 658 -16.33 25.90 -6.81
C PHE A 658 -15.58 24.58 -6.85
N ALA A 659 -15.21 24.16 -8.06
CA ALA A 659 -14.24 23.12 -8.31
C ALA A 659 -12.92 23.75 -8.80
N LYS A 660 -11.80 23.30 -8.26
CA LYS A 660 -10.46 23.68 -8.74
C LYS A 660 -10.08 22.79 -9.92
N ILE A 661 -9.91 23.39 -11.09
CA ILE A 661 -9.49 22.69 -12.31
C ILE A 661 -8.03 23.04 -12.59
N PRO A 662 -7.11 22.07 -12.61
CA PRO A 662 -5.71 22.34 -12.90
C PRO A 662 -5.54 22.79 -14.35
N VAL A 663 -4.64 23.75 -14.57
CA VAL A 663 -4.25 24.27 -15.88
C VAL A 663 -2.74 24.10 -16.09
N HIS A 664 -2.35 23.84 -17.34
CA HIS A 664 -0.93 23.74 -17.70
C HIS A 664 -0.22 25.06 -17.43
N VAL A 665 0.89 25.02 -16.68
CA VAL A 665 1.62 26.22 -16.25
C VAL A 665 2.09 27.09 -17.41
N ASP A 666 2.42 26.50 -18.56
CA ASP A 666 2.80 27.25 -19.79
C ASP A 666 1.68 28.12 -20.38
N PHE A 667 0.43 27.92 -19.97
CA PHE A 667 -0.70 28.77 -20.39
C PHE A 667 -0.87 29.99 -19.48
N VAL A 668 -0.21 29.97 -18.32
CA VAL A 668 -0.35 30.94 -17.24
C VAL A 668 0.83 31.91 -17.29
N SER A 669 0.50 33.19 -17.38
CA SER A 669 1.47 34.27 -17.26
C SER A 669 1.85 34.46 -15.79
N ASP A 670 3.14 34.63 -15.53
CA ASP A 670 3.68 34.88 -14.19
C ASP A 670 3.36 33.79 -13.14
N TYR A 671 3.18 32.53 -13.59
CA TYR A 671 2.79 31.41 -12.73
C TYR A 671 3.64 31.30 -11.44
N GLY A 672 2.98 30.89 -10.35
CA GLY A 672 3.57 30.79 -9.02
C GLY A 672 3.53 32.08 -8.19
N LYS A 673 2.98 33.16 -8.73
CA LYS A 673 2.74 34.42 -8.00
C LYS A 673 1.26 34.59 -7.65
N GLU A 674 0.97 35.46 -6.70
CA GLU A 674 -0.43 35.75 -6.30
C GLU A 674 -1.26 36.35 -7.44
N ASP A 675 -0.62 37.05 -8.37
CA ASP A 675 -1.25 37.70 -9.53
C ASP A 675 -1.15 36.88 -10.82
N SER A 676 -0.82 35.58 -10.73
CA SER A 676 -0.79 34.65 -11.87
C SER A 676 -2.12 34.67 -12.62
N TYR A 677 -2.09 34.63 -13.96
CA TYR A 677 -3.30 34.77 -14.76
C TYR A 677 -3.21 34.12 -16.13
N LEU A 678 -4.37 33.78 -16.70
CA LEU A 678 -4.52 33.57 -18.14
C LEU A 678 -4.99 34.88 -18.78
N ASP A 679 -4.32 35.27 -19.86
CA ASP A 679 -4.82 36.27 -20.79
C ASP A 679 -5.69 35.62 -21.89
N GLU A 680 -6.13 36.40 -22.86
CA GLU A 680 -6.93 35.91 -23.99
C GLU A 680 -6.27 34.73 -24.72
N GLN A 681 -4.95 34.76 -24.90
CA GLN A 681 -4.19 33.68 -25.54
C GLN A 681 -4.09 32.45 -24.64
N GLY A 682 -3.88 32.64 -23.33
CA GLY A 682 -3.91 31.57 -22.33
C GLY A 682 -5.27 30.86 -22.31
N ILE A 683 -6.37 31.60 -22.32
CA ILE A 683 -7.74 31.05 -22.37
C ILE A 683 -7.96 30.29 -23.68
N ALA A 684 -7.54 30.84 -24.82
CA ALA A 684 -7.64 30.16 -26.11
C ALA A 684 -6.86 28.83 -26.13
N ARG A 685 -5.64 28.81 -25.59
CA ARG A 685 -4.83 27.59 -25.44
C ARG A 685 -5.49 26.58 -24.52
N PHE A 686 -6.05 27.02 -23.39
CA PHE A 686 -6.79 26.15 -22.47
C PHE A 686 -8.01 25.52 -23.15
N LYS A 687 -8.80 26.28 -23.91
CA LYS A 687 -9.95 25.75 -24.67
C LYS A 687 -9.54 24.73 -25.74
N ALA A 688 -8.44 24.99 -26.45
CA ALA A 688 -7.92 24.05 -27.45
C ALA A 688 -7.39 22.76 -26.79
N TRP A 689 -6.77 22.89 -25.62
CA TRP A 689 -6.22 21.77 -24.86
C TRP A 689 -7.28 20.93 -24.15
N ARG A 690 -8.42 21.54 -23.74
CA ARG A 690 -9.55 20.90 -23.07
C ARG A 690 -10.82 21.08 -23.88
N PRO A 691 -11.04 20.28 -24.95
CA PRO A 691 -12.19 20.43 -25.84
C PRO A 691 -13.55 20.36 -25.11
N GLU A 692 -13.64 19.67 -23.98
CA GLU A 692 -14.83 19.63 -23.13
C GLU A 692 -15.23 21.01 -22.56
N TYR A 693 -14.30 21.97 -22.55
CA TYR A 693 -14.53 23.35 -22.12
C TYR A 693 -14.49 24.36 -23.27
N ALA A 694 -14.54 23.90 -24.53
CA ALA A 694 -14.49 24.80 -25.69
C ALA A 694 -15.59 25.88 -25.66
N GLN A 695 -16.79 25.48 -25.20
CA GLN A 695 -17.96 26.36 -25.06
C GLN A 695 -18.10 27.01 -23.68
N ALA A 696 -17.11 26.83 -22.79
CA ALA A 696 -17.17 27.42 -21.46
C ALA A 696 -17.06 28.96 -21.50
N GLU A 697 -17.75 29.60 -20.56
CA GLU A 697 -17.68 31.03 -20.28
C GLU A 697 -16.55 31.32 -19.29
N PHE A 698 -15.88 32.47 -19.46
CA PHE A 698 -14.74 32.89 -18.65
C PHE A 698 -14.98 34.29 -18.12
N LEU A 699 -15.22 34.42 -16.81
CA LEU A 699 -15.44 35.68 -16.12
C LEU A 699 -14.10 36.24 -15.65
N THR A 700 -13.47 37.04 -16.50
CA THR A 700 -12.20 37.73 -16.24
C THR A 700 -12.39 38.96 -15.35
N ASN A 701 -11.31 39.51 -14.79
CA ASN A 701 -11.32 40.80 -14.14
C ASN A 701 -11.40 41.99 -15.12
N ALA A 702 -11.33 43.22 -14.61
CA ALA A 702 -11.49 44.44 -15.39
C ALA A 702 -10.39 44.61 -16.47
N GLU A 703 -9.21 44.01 -16.25
CA GLU A 703 -8.08 44.00 -17.18
C GLU A 703 -8.16 42.87 -18.22
N GLY A 704 -9.25 42.10 -18.24
CA GLY A 704 -9.41 40.95 -19.15
C GLY A 704 -8.59 39.73 -18.73
N LYS A 705 -8.11 39.68 -17.49
CA LYS A 705 -7.30 38.58 -16.96
C LYS A 705 -8.16 37.60 -16.18
N LEU A 706 -7.92 36.31 -16.37
CA LEU A 706 -8.46 35.26 -15.52
C LEU A 706 -7.39 34.88 -14.48
N VAL A 707 -7.43 35.52 -13.32
CA VAL A 707 -6.49 35.27 -12.22
C VAL A 707 -6.63 33.82 -11.76
N THR A 708 -5.50 33.13 -11.64
CA THR A 708 -5.42 31.73 -11.22
C THR A 708 -5.13 31.63 -9.72
N LYS A 709 -5.24 30.42 -9.16
CA LYS A 709 -4.74 30.12 -7.82
C LYS A 709 -3.50 29.26 -7.92
N SER A 710 -2.36 29.84 -7.56
CA SER A 710 -1.10 29.11 -7.42
C SER A 710 -1.02 28.37 -6.09
N GLU A 711 -0.56 27.13 -6.11
CA GLU A 711 -0.22 26.31 -4.94
C GLU A 711 1.11 25.57 -5.19
N ILE A 712 1.84 25.24 -4.13
CA ILE A 712 3.05 24.39 -4.23
C ILE A 712 2.66 22.98 -3.83
N GLY A 713 2.96 21.99 -4.69
CA GLY A 713 2.63 20.59 -4.41
C GLY A 713 3.50 19.60 -5.18
N LYS A 714 3.28 18.29 -4.95
CA LYS A 714 4.01 17.21 -5.63
C LYS A 714 3.93 17.37 -7.15
N MET A 715 5.06 17.22 -7.84
CA MET A 715 5.04 17.12 -9.31
C MET A 715 4.26 15.87 -9.74
N SER A 716 3.25 16.06 -10.57
CA SER A 716 2.40 14.99 -11.07
C SER A 716 1.84 15.32 -12.43
N LYS A 717 1.75 14.32 -13.31
CA LYS A 717 1.11 14.45 -14.63
C LYS A 717 -0.35 14.95 -14.49
N ARG A 718 -1.01 14.64 -13.36
CA ARG A 718 -2.37 15.12 -13.03
C ARG A 718 -2.46 16.65 -12.91
N TYR A 719 -1.41 17.29 -12.40
CA TYR A 719 -1.38 18.73 -12.14
C TYR A 719 -0.72 19.53 -13.25
N PHE A 720 -0.22 18.86 -14.30
CA PHE A 720 0.43 19.50 -15.44
C PHE A 720 1.59 20.43 -15.03
N ASN A 721 2.27 20.06 -13.93
CA ASN A 721 3.38 20.79 -13.32
C ASN A 721 4.71 20.01 -13.38
N VAL A 722 4.78 18.98 -14.22
CA VAL A 722 5.96 18.13 -14.37
C VAL A 722 6.97 18.79 -15.30
N VAL A 723 8.25 18.72 -14.94
CA VAL A 723 9.37 19.11 -15.81
C VAL A 723 10.01 17.84 -16.37
N ASN A 724 10.21 17.79 -17.69
CA ASN A 724 10.89 16.68 -18.35
C ASN A 724 12.41 16.81 -18.12
N PRO A 725 13.10 15.78 -17.62
CA PRO A 725 14.55 15.85 -17.38
C PRO A 725 15.35 16.06 -18.66
N ASP A 726 14.87 15.62 -19.82
CA ASP A 726 15.61 15.82 -21.08
C ASP A 726 15.76 17.29 -21.44
N ASP A 727 14.74 18.13 -21.18
CA ASP A 727 14.81 19.57 -21.46
C ASP A 727 15.91 20.23 -20.60
N VAL A 728 16.06 19.75 -19.37
CA VAL A 728 17.09 20.22 -18.43
C VAL A 728 18.48 19.73 -18.86
N VAL A 729 18.61 18.44 -19.20
CA VAL A 729 19.86 17.83 -19.66
C VAL A 729 20.31 18.43 -20.99
N GLU A 730 19.39 18.67 -21.92
CA GLU A 730 19.68 19.32 -23.18
C GLU A 730 20.27 20.71 -22.93
N ARG A 731 19.66 21.50 -22.03
CA ARG A 731 20.12 22.87 -21.77
C ARG A 731 21.40 22.96 -20.93
N TYR A 732 21.55 22.11 -19.92
CA TYR A 732 22.60 22.27 -18.89
C TYR A 732 23.58 21.10 -18.77
N GLY A 733 23.29 19.95 -19.36
CA GLY A 733 24.02 18.70 -19.17
C GLY A 733 23.50 17.88 -17.98
N ALA A 734 23.70 16.56 -18.04
CA ALA A 734 23.36 15.62 -16.99
C ALA A 734 24.08 15.93 -15.68
N ASP A 735 25.38 16.25 -15.72
CA ASP A 735 26.14 16.54 -14.48
C ASP A 735 25.59 17.78 -13.74
N CYS A 736 25.18 18.81 -14.49
CA CYS A 736 24.59 20.01 -13.92
C CYS A 736 23.23 19.71 -13.29
N PHE A 737 22.39 18.93 -13.96
CA PHE A 737 21.09 18.53 -13.44
C PHE A 737 21.23 17.70 -12.16
N ARG A 738 22.11 16.69 -12.18
CA ARG A 738 22.34 15.79 -11.04
C ARG A 738 22.88 16.52 -9.82
N MET A 739 23.87 17.40 -10.03
CA MET A 739 24.43 18.23 -8.97
C MET A 739 23.39 19.20 -8.41
N TYR A 740 22.53 19.75 -9.26
CA TYR A 740 21.47 20.65 -8.83
C TYR A 740 20.47 19.97 -7.90
N GLU A 741 19.99 18.77 -8.21
CA GLU A 741 19.05 18.07 -7.33
C GLU A 741 19.63 17.74 -5.95
N MET A 742 20.91 17.38 -5.89
CA MET A 742 21.63 17.15 -4.62
C MET A 742 21.92 18.45 -3.88
N PHE A 743 22.08 19.56 -4.60
CA PHE A 743 22.34 20.88 -4.03
C PHE A 743 21.09 21.56 -3.46
N LEU A 744 19.89 21.14 -3.88
CA LEU A 744 18.62 21.69 -3.38
C LEU A 744 18.42 21.51 -1.87
N GLY A 745 19.11 20.56 -1.25
CA GLY A 745 19.05 20.32 0.20
C GLY A 745 19.18 18.85 0.56
N PRO A 746 18.94 18.48 1.83
CA PRO A 746 18.97 17.09 2.30
C PRO A 746 18.08 16.16 1.47
N ILE A 747 18.51 14.93 1.21
CA ILE A 747 17.79 13.99 0.33
C ILE A 747 16.37 13.66 0.83
N GLU A 748 16.17 13.64 2.14
CA GLU A 748 14.91 13.27 2.81
C GLU A 748 13.88 14.43 2.84
N ALA A 749 14.30 15.65 2.49
CA ALA A 749 13.45 16.84 2.56
C ALA A 749 12.73 17.11 1.23
N ASP A 750 11.45 17.49 1.33
CA ASP A 750 10.70 18.05 0.21
C ASP A 750 11.34 19.36 -0.27
N LYS A 751 11.43 19.54 -1.59
CA LYS A 751 12.12 20.70 -2.19
C LYS A 751 11.30 21.29 -3.34
N PRO A 752 11.07 22.61 -3.37
CA PRO A 752 10.49 23.26 -4.53
C PRO A 752 11.50 23.29 -5.68
N TRP A 753 11.05 22.92 -6.88
CA TRP A 753 11.81 23.05 -8.10
C TRP A 753 11.97 24.53 -8.49
N ASN A 754 13.18 24.96 -8.82
CA ASN A 754 13.46 26.33 -9.25
C ASN A 754 14.50 26.38 -10.38
N THR A 755 14.01 26.49 -11.61
CA THR A 755 14.84 26.56 -12.83
C THR A 755 15.82 27.75 -12.82
N ALA A 756 15.57 28.84 -12.08
CA ALA A 756 16.53 29.96 -12.03
C ALA A 756 17.84 29.56 -11.31
N SER A 757 17.71 28.73 -10.27
CA SER A 757 18.84 28.31 -9.41
C SER A 757 19.81 27.36 -10.11
N ILE A 758 19.37 26.60 -11.13
CA ILE A 758 20.24 25.69 -11.88
C ILE A 758 21.40 26.42 -12.59
N ASN A 759 21.20 27.69 -12.96
CA ASN A 759 22.23 28.52 -13.57
C ASN A 759 23.43 28.72 -12.61
N GLY A 760 23.20 28.71 -11.30
CA GLY A 760 24.26 28.76 -10.30
C GLY A 760 25.18 27.53 -10.37
N VAL A 761 24.59 26.34 -10.46
CA VAL A 761 25.33 25.07 -10.58
C VAL A 761 26.07 24.98 -11.91
N SER A 762 25.45 25.43 -13.00
CA SER A 762 26.11 25.51 -14.31
C SER A 762 27.34 26.42 -14.27
N ARG A 763 27.24 27.61 -13.64
CA ARG A 763 28.39 28.49 -13.44
C ARG A 763 29.47 27.86 -12.57
N PHE A 764 29.09 27.13 -11.53
CA PHE A 764 30.03 26.40 -10.68
C PHE A 764 30.82 25.34 -11.49
N LEU A 765 30.15 24.51 -12.30
CA LEU A 765 30.83 23.51 -13.14
C LEU A 765 31.77 24.16 -14.16
N ASN A 766 31.35 25.26 -14.77
CA ASN A 766 32.21 26.04 -15.67
C ASN A 766 33.44 26.62 -14.95
N ALA A 767 33.27 27.11 -13.72
CA ALA A 767 34.38 27.61 -12.91
C ALA A 767 35.33 26.48 -12.50
N PHE A 768 34.78 25.32 -12.09
CA PHE A 768 35.55 24.12 -11.78
C PHE A 768 36.39 23.65 -12.96
N TRP A 769 35.81 23.60 -14.17
CA TRP A 769 36.54 23.25 -15.39
C TRP A 769 37.73 24.18 -15.66
N ARG A 770 37.55 25.49 -15.43
CA ARG A 770 38.60 26.52 -15.60
C ARG A 770 39.75 26.41 -14.59
N LEU A 771 39.58 25.67 -13.49
CA LEU A 771 40.70 25.35 -12.59
C LEU A 771 41.72 24.43 -13.25
N PHE A 772 41.29 23.60 -14.21
CA PHE A 772 42.16 22.65 -14.90
C PHE A 772 42.62 23.15 -16.26
N PHE A 773 41.88 24.05 -16.90
CA PHE A 773 42.17 24.51 -18.26
C PHE A 773 42.14 26.04 -18.37
N ASP A 774 43.21 26.61 -18.95
CA ASP A 774 43.21 27.97 -19.49
C ASP A 774 43.21 27.89 -21.02
N ARG A 775 42.08 28.23 -21.63
CA ARG A 775 41.80 27.93 -23.05
C ARG A 775 42.14 26.45 -23.30
N ASP A 776 42.98 26.12 -24.26
CA ASP A 776 43.30 24.72 -24.62
C ASP A 776 44.53 24.17 -23.85
N ARG A 777 45.05 24.92 -22.87
CA ARG A 777 46.20 24.53 -22.06
C ARG A 777 45.74 23.91 -20.74
N LEU A 778 46.20 22.69 -20.46
CA LEU A 778 46.08 22.07 -19.14
C LEU A 778 46.97 22.82 -18.13
N LEU A 779 46.40 23.22 -17.00
CA LEU A 779 47.07 23.98 -15.93
C LEU A 779 47.71 23.09 -14.86
N VAL A 780 47.33 21.81 -14.82
CA VAL A 780 47.86 20.84 -13.85
C VAL A 780 49.35 20.61 -14.10
N THR A 781 50.16 20.70 -13.04
CA THR A 781 51.60 20.40 -13.05
C THR A 781 51.88 19.17 -12.18
N ASP A 782 53.07 18.58 -12.34
CA ASP A 782 53.55 17.46 -11.51
C ASP A 782 54.29 17.94 -10.24
N ASP A 783 54.13 19.21 -9.85
CA ASP A 783 54.79 19.77 -8.68
C ASP A 783 54.27 19.13 -7.38
N ALA A 784 55.15 18.99 -6.38
CA ALA A 784 54.73 18.48 -5.08
C ALA A 784 53.81 19.49 -4.38
N PRO A 785 52.66 19.05 -3.82
CA PRO A 785 51.74 19.95 -3.14
C PRO A 785 52.36 20.50 -1.86
N THR A 786 52.04 21.76 -1.55
CA THR A 786 52.44 22.42 -0.31
C THR A 786 51.70 21.80 0.90
N LYS A 787 52.18 22.09 2.11
CA LYS A 787 51.54 21.59 3.35
C LYS A 787 50.13 22.16 3.51
N GLU A 788 49.93 23.41 3.14
CA GLU A 788 48.66 24.12 3.18
C GLU A 788 47.64 23.50 2.21
N GLU A 789 48.05 23.19 0.99
CA GLU A 789 47.21 22.50 -0.01
C GLU A 789 46.84 21.09 0.45
N MET A 790 47.81 20.35 1.00
CA MET A 790 47.55 19.03 1.59
C MET A 790 46.55 19.08 2.74
N LYS A 791 46.65 20.10 3.60
CA LYS A 791 45.69 20.29 4.69
C LYS A 791 44.27 20.51 4.14
N VAL A 792 44.11 21.40 3.17
CA VAL A 792 42.80 21.66 2.53
C VAL A 792 42.26 20.39 1.87
N LEU A 793 43.10 19.67 1.11
CA LEU A 793 42.73 18.41 0.46
C LEU A 793 42.25 17.37 1.46
N HIS A 794 43.01 17.11 2.53
CA HIS A 794 42.62 16.12 3.54
C HIS A 794 41.40 16.54 4.35
N THR A 795 41.23 17.83 4.65
CA THR A 795 40.00 18.35 5.28
C THR A 795 38.79 18.14 4.37
N ALA A 796 38.92 18.43 3.07
CA ALA A 796 37.85 18.20 2.10
C ALA A 796 37.52 16.70 1.95
N ILE A 797 38.52 15.84 1.77
CA ILE A 797 38.33 14.38 1.69
C ILE A 797 37.62 13.86 2.93
N LYS A 798 38.07 14.27 4.13
CA LYS A 798 37.43 13.86 5.38
C LYS A 798 35.96 14.29 5.40
N LYS A 799 35.67 15.55 5.11
CA LYS A 799 34.31 16.10 5.18
C LYS A 799 33.35 15.55 4.12
N VAL A 800 33.85 15.19 2.93
CA VAL A 800 33.04 14.57 1.86
C VAL A 800 32.83 13.07 2.11
N THR A 801 33.75 12.42 2.84
CA THR A 801 33.66 10.98 3.18
C THR A 801 32.72 10.72 4.35
N GLU A 802 32.69 11.62 5.33
CA GLU A 802 31.74 11.66 6.45
C GLU A 802 30.34 12.05 5.98
#